data_AF-A0A6I3KD25-F1
#
_entry.id   AF-A0A6I3KD25-F1
#
_cell.length_a   1.000
_cell.length_b   1.000
_cell.length_c   1.000
_cell.angle_alpha   90.00
_cell.angle_beta   90.00
_cell.angle_gamma   90.00
#
_symmetry.space_group_name_H-M   'P 1'
#
loop_
_entity.id
_entity.type
_entity.pdbx_description
1 polymer ?
#
loop_
_entity_poly.entity_id
_entity_poly.type
_entity_poly.pdbx_seq_one_letter_code
_entity_poly.pdbx_strand_id
1 'polypeptide(L)'
;MTISVRDAHLHNLRNVDVDLPRGQLVAVTGVSGSGKSSLAFGTIHGEGQRRYLESVAPFARRLIASAVDPQVGRIEGLPPTVALQQSASASSARSTVGTISAMSNSVRLLYSRCGDNPEGLYSDSFSPNTPEGMCPECQGTGVVHEPTEASMVPDPRLSIEEGAIAAWPGAWAGKNFHDILQELGYDLDSPWEQLPKKDREWILFTEERPVVTVKPRRGADQIQRNYEGTWRSVASYLTKTYAETKSDTLRARVLSFMETRQCDTCQGCRLTAKALKVTYAGLPIDEFNALPLSEAYELLKSQKPQPNDAEDLLLKALLPAFESALELGLGHLSLDRPTETLSGGEVQRLRLAAQLRSGLYGVTYVLDEPSAGLHPVERGAVLDMCRRFIAEGNSVLLVEHDMELVKQADWIVDVGPLAGERGGQVVYSGPVADYIEAADSADTPTARALARPRPTTKAEARPAHGDIALRQVRSHTIDGLDVDFGLGQFTAITGLSGSGKSTLLAALHDTLTGPECPEQVKRVVSITQKPIGRTPRSTVATYTNLFDNVRKLFAATPEAKKKKWTVSRFSYNVKQGQCHTCGGAGQIEVELVFLPGSYTQCPDCQGQRYNDDTLSIRWQGRTIADILDLTVEEALEVFADEAPILHALQTLEAVGLGYLRLGQGAPELSGGEAQRIKLATELQRSRNSRRGHTVYLLDEPTVGLHPADIDLLITELHSLVEASHTVVVADHDRHLIAGADRVIEMGPGSGAEGGQIVADGTPAQVAAGETPTGRVLSGAGAR
;
A
#
# COMPACT_ATOMS: atom_id res chain seq x y z
N MET A 1 7.88 -33.97 -13.13
CA MET A 1 6.85 -34.14 -12.08
C MET A 1 5.88 -32.98 -12.21
N THR A 2 4.61 -33.17 -11.88
CA THR A 2 3.54 -32.20 -12.15
C THR A 2 2.77 -31.91 -10.86
N ILE A 3 2.31 -30.67 -10.69
CA ILE A 3 1.33 -30.27 -9.68
C ILE A 3 -0.04 -30.34 -10.36
N SER A 4 -0.93 -31.17 -9.83
CA SER A 4 -2.27 -31.37 -10.39
C SER A 4 -3.30 -30.84 -9.42
N VAL A 5 -3.93 -29.73 -9.79
CA VAL A 5 -5.03 -29.10 -9.06
C VAL A 5 -6.34 -29.61 -9.65
N ARG A 6 -7.25 -30.06 -8.80
CA ARG A 6 -8.57 -30.55 -9.20
C ARG A 6 -9.68 -29.94 -8.36
N ASP A 7 -10.74 -29.53 -9.03
CA ASP A 7 -11.94 -28.94 -8.43
C ASP A 7 -11.66 -27.72 -7.54
N ALA A 8 -10.85 -26.77 -8.03
CA ALA A 8 -10.62 -25.50 -7.35
C ALA A 8 -11.80 -24.55 -7.56
N HIS A 9 -12.43 -24.10 -6.47
CA HIS A 9 -13.67 -23.31 -6.50
C HIS A 9 -13.67 -22.15 -5.50
N LEU A 10 -12.49 -21.71 -5.07
CA LEU A 10 -12.34 -20.53 -4.21
C LEU A 10 -12.77 -19.25 -4.92
N HIS A 11 -13.60 -18.45 -4.24
CA HIS A 11 -14.14 -17.18 -4.74
C HIS A 11 -14.92 -17.34 -6.05
N ASN A 12 -14.36 -16.83 -7.17
CA ASN A 12 -14.98 -16.89 -8.48
C ASN A 12 -14.46 -18.06 -9.34
N LEU A 13 -13.54 -18.90 -8.83
CA LEU A 13 -13.07 -20.07 -9.57
C LEU A 13 -14.22 -21.06 -9.81
N ARG A 14 -14.33 -21.58 -11.03
CA ARG A 14 -15.43 -22.43 -11.49
C ARG A 14 -14.98 -23.88 -11.62
N ASN A 15 -14.78 -24.55 -10.49
CA ASN A 15 -14.37 -25.97 -10.42
C ASN A 15 -13.16 -26.27 -11.33
N VAL A 16 -12.13 -25.43 -11.20
CA VAL A 16 -10.96 -25.42 -12.09
C VAL A 16 -10.10 -26.66 -11.86
N ASP A 17 -9.81 -27.35 -12.97
CA ASP A 17 -8.79 -28.39 -13.07
C ASP A 17 -7.60 -27.85 -13.87
N VAL A 18 -6.39 -27.92 -13.30
CA VAL A 18 -5.18 -27.47 -13.99
C VAL A 18 -3.96 -28.31 -13.61
N ASP A 19 -3.10 -28.57 -14.59
CA ASP A 19 -1.81 -29.24 -14.43
C ASP A 19 -0.67 -28.26 -14.72
N LEU A 20 0.33 -28.25 -13.83
CA LEU A 20 1.47 -27.33 -13.84
C LEU A 20 2.78 -28.12 -13.71
N PRO A 21 3.83 -27.80 -14.49
CA PRO A 21 5.12 -28.48 -14.35
C PRO A 21 5.87 -28.06 -13.09
N ARG A 22 6.64 -28.98 -12.48
CA ARG A 22 7.61 -28.69 -11.41
C ARG A 22 9.00 -28.43 -11.99
N GLY A 23 9.78 -27.60 -11.29
CA GLY A 23 11.14 -27.24 -11.69
C GLY A 23 11.19 -26.31 -12.90
N GLN A 24 10.13 -25.54 -13.12
CA GLN A 24 9.98 -24.62 -14.24
C GLN A 24 9.41 -23.28 -13.75
N LEU A 25 9.53 -22.27 -14.59
CA LEU A 25 8.88 -20.96 -14.41
C LEU A 25 7.48 -21.01 -15.03
N VAL A 26 6.46 -20.98 -14.17
CA VAL A 26 5.05 -21.01 -14.56
C VAL A 26 4.44 -19.62 -14.35
N ALA A 27 4.06 -18.95 -15.43
CA ALA A 27 3.33 -17.68 -15.36
C ALA A 27 1.82 -17.93 -15.18
N VAL A 28 1.17 -17.18 -14.30
CA VAL A 28 -0.29 -17.16 -14.13
C VAL A 28 -0.80 -15.79 -14.55
N THR A 29 -1.59 -15.75 -15.62
CA THR A 29 -2.03 -14.52 -16.30
C THR A 29 -3.55 -14.43 -16.38
N GLY A 30 -4.04 -13.30 -16.90
CA GLY A 30 -5.46 -12.97 -17.00
C GLY A 30 -5.79 -11.55 -16.52
N VAL A 31 -6.96 -11.03 -16.87
CA VAL A 31 -7.41 -9.67 -16.49
C VAL A 31 -7.58 -9.49 -14.97
N SER A 32 -7.59 -8.25 -14.48
CA SER A 32 -7.86 -7.99 -13.05
C SER A 32 -9.20 -8.61 -12.62
N GLY A 33 -9.25 -9.27 -11.47
CA GLY A 33 -10.45 -10.00 -11.03
C GLY A 33 -10.75 -11.33 -11.74
N SER A 34 -9.89 -11.83 -12.64
CA SER A 34 -10.17 -13.09 -13.37
C SER A 34 -10.08 -14.36 -12.53
N GLY A 35 -9.39 -14.33 -11.38
CA GLY A 35 -9.21 -15.48 -10.49
C GLY A 35 -7.75 -15.95 -10.34
N LYS A 36 -6.77 -15.27 -10.94
CA LYS A 36 -5.32 -15.57 -10.81
C LYS A 36 -4.86 -15.75 -9.37
N SER A 37 -5.11 -14.74 -8.53
CA SER A 37 -4.68 -14.73 -7.12
C SER A 37 -5.47 -15.74 -6.29
N SER A 38 -6.74 -15.98 -6.62
CA SER A 38 -7.54 -17.05 -6.02
C SER A 38 -6.90 -18.42 -6.31
N LEU A 39 -6.44 -18.66 -7.53
CA LEU A 39 -5.77 -19.91 -7.91
C LEU A 39 -4.38 -20.04 -7.27
N ALA A 40 -3.50 -19.05 -7.47
CA ALA A 40 -2.09 -19.13 -7.06
C ALA A 40 -1.92 -19.00 -5.54
N PHE A 41 -2.54 -18.00 -4.91
CA PHE A 41 -2.37 -17.71 -3.49
C PHE A 41 -3.46 -18.36 -2.64
N GLY A 42 -4.72 -18.19 -3.01
CA GLY A 42 -5.85 -18.70 -2.22
C GLY A 42 -5.90 -20.23 -2.21
N THR A 43 -5.73 -20.86 -3.37
CA THR A 43 -5.83 -22.31 -3.52
C THR A 43 -4.46 -23.01 -3.40
N ILE A 44 -3.50 -22.74 -4.29
CA ILE A 44 -2.22 -23.48 -4.33
C ILE A 44 -1.37 -23.18 -3.09
N HIS A 45 -1.08 -21.90 -2.82
CA HIS A 45 -0.32 -21.53 -1.62
C HIS A 45 -1.11 -21.83 -0.34
N GLY A 46 -2.41 -21.50 -0.30
CA GLY A 46 -3.26 -21.77 0.85
C GLY A 46 -3.28 -23.25 1.25
N GLU A 47 -3.41 -24.16 0.29
CA GLU A 47 -3.35 -25.61 0.53
C GLU A 47 -1.94 -26.07 0.91
N GLY A 48 -0.89 -25.53 0.30
CA GLY A 48 0.50 -25.81 0.66
C GLY A 48 0.81 -25.42 2.11
N GLN A 49 0.37 -24.23 2.53
CA GLN A 49 0.52 -23.72 3.89
C GLN A 49 -0.30 -24.53 4.89
N ARG A 50 -1.57 -24.85 4.57
CA ARG A 50 -2.44 -25.67 5.42
C ARG A 50 -1.81 -27.04 5.70
N ARG A 51 -1.38 -27.77 4.65
CA ARG A 51 -0.72 -29.08 4.78
C ARG A 51 0.55 -29.02 5.62
N TYR A 52 1.37 -27.99 5.42
CA TYR A 52 2.61 -27.81 6.16
C TYR A 52 2.33 -27.57 7.65
N LEU A 53 1.46 -26.62 7.98
CA LEU A 53 1.18 -26.26 9.37
C LEU A 53 0.43 -27.36 10.14
N GLU A 54 -0.48 -28.09 9.49
CA GLU A 54 -1.14 -29.27 10.07
C GLU A 54 -0.14 -30.38 10.45
N SER A 55 0.98 -30.43 9.74
CA SER A 55 2.07 -31.38 9.96
C SER A 55 3.04 -30.93 11.07
N VAL A 56 3.26 -29.62 11.23
CA VAL A 56 4.27 -29.07 12.15
C VAL A 56 3.74 -28.81 13.56
N ALA A 57 2.48 -28.37 13.72
CA ALA A 57 1.98 -27.92 15.03
C ALA A 57 0.59 -28.48 15.38
N PRO A 58 0.47 -29.42 16.34
CA PRO A 58 -0.82 -29.98 16.75
C PRO A 58 -1.84 -28.94 17.27
N PHE A 59 -1.38 -27.90 17.96
CA PHE A 59 -2.24 -26.82 18.48
C PHE A 59 -2.75 -25.89 17.37
N ALA A 60 -2.00 -25.76 16.27
CA ALA A 60 -2.32 -24.84 15.20
C ALA A 60 -3.47 -25.36 14.32
N ARG A 61 -3.70 -26.68 14.29
CA ARG A 61 -4.78 -27.33 13.50
C ARG A 61 -6.15 -26.69 13.71
N ARG A 62 -6.49 -26.33 14.95
CA ARG A 62 -7.80 -25.76 15.29
C ARG A 62 -7.93 -24.28 14.91
N LEU A 63 -6.81 -23.54 14.91
CA LEU A 63 -6.75 -22.12 14.55
C LEU A 63 -6.65 -21.92 13.02
N ILE A 64 -5.97 -22.84 12.33
CA ILE A 64 -5.75 -22.77 10.88
C ILE A 64 -6.98 -23.21 10.10
N ALA A 65 -7.72 -24.22 10.58
CA ALA A 65 -8.94 -24.68 9.92
C ALA A 65 -10.02 -23.58 9.80
N SER A 66 -9.99 -22.58 10.69
CA SER A 66 -10.85 -21.40 10.60
C SER A 66 -10.26 -20.24 9.79
N ALA A 67 -8.97 -20.29 9.46
CA ALA A 67 -8.21 -19.19 8.87
C ALA A 67 -7.96 -19.36 7.37
N VAL A 68 -7.75 -20.59 6.89
CA VAL A 68 -7.41 -20.89 5.50
C VAL A 68 -8.28 -22.03 5.00
N ASP A 69 -9.32 -21.69 4.23
CA ASP A 69 -10.12 -22.65 3.47
C ASP A 69 -9.84 -22.45 1.97
N PRO A 70 -8.94 -23.26 1.37
CA PRO A 70 -8.54 -23.09 -0.02
C PRO A 70 -9.60 -23.51 -1.05
N GLN A 71 -10.75 -24.06 -0.60
CA GLN A 71 -11.90 -24.47 -1.43
C GLN A 71 -11.47 -25.23 -2.70
N VAL A 72 -10.87 -26.40 -2.49
CA VAL A 72 -10.34 -27.26 -3.56
C VAL A 72 -10.58 -28.73 -3.23
N GLY A 73 -11.00 -29.51 -4.22
CA GLY A 73 -11.26 -30.94 -4.04
C GLY A 73 -9.98 -31.75 -3.79
N ARG A 74 -8.95 -31.57 -4.63
CA ARG A 74 -7.65 -32.25 -4.45
C ARG A 74 -6.50 -31.51 -5.12
N ILE A 75 -5.33 -31.52 -4.46
CA ILE A 75 -4.06 -31.14 -5.10
C ILE A 75 -3.04 -32.27 -4.94
N GLU A 76 -2.50 -32.79 -6.04
CA GLU A 76 -1.43 -33.79 -6.08
C GLU A 76 -0.09 -33.16 -6.46
N GLY A 77 1.01 -33.74 -5.95
CA GLY A 77 2.37 -33.33 -6.35
C GLY A 77 2.86 -31.98 -5.81
N LEU A 78 2.05 -31.27 -5.02
CA LEU A 78 2.38 -29.96 -4.42
C LEU A 78 3.43 -30.07 -3.31
N PRO A 79 4.64 -29.49 -3.47
CA PRO A 79 5.62 -29.38 -2.39
C PRO A 79 5.27 -28.24 -1.41
N PRO A 80 6.03 -28.05 -0.31
CA PRO A 80 5.88 -26.88 0.54
C PRO A 80 5.98 -25.58 -0.27
N THR A 81 5.14 -24.60 0.06
CA THR A 81 5.04 -23.33 -0.69
C THR A 81 5.55 -22.16 0.13
N VAL A 82 6.23 -21.22 -0.52
CA VAL A 82 6.65 -19.94 0.05
C VAL A 82 6.06 -18.81 -0.80
N ALA A 83 5.23 -17.95 -0.20
CA ALA A 83 4.64 -16.83 -0.92
C ALA A 83 5.39 -15.53 -0.67
N LEU A 84 5.57 -14.74 -1.74
CA LEU A 84 6.06 -13.38 -1.69
C LEU A 84 5.01 -12.46 -2.30
N GLN A 85 4.14 -11.94 -1.42
CA GLN A 85 3.06 -11.03 -1.79
C GLN A 85 3.49 -9.56 -1.72
N GLN A 86 2.86 -8.73 -2.53
CA GLN A 86 3.03 -7.27 -2.52
C GLN A 86 2.51 -6.59 -1.25
N SER A 87 1.81 -7.32 -0.37
CA SER A 87 1.12 -6.70 0.76
C SER A 87 2.07 -5.83 1.59
N ALA A 88 1.61 -4.60 1.83
CA ALA A 88 2.19 -3.68 2.79
C ALA A 88 2.10 -4.35 4.16
N SER A 89 3.17 -5.05 4.55
CA SER A 89 3.35 -5.44 5.94
C SER A 89 3.23 -4.15 6.75
N ALA A 90 2.53 -4.20 7.88
CA ALA A 90 2.57 -3.11 8.85
C ALA A 90 4.05 -2.83 9.18
N SER A 91 4.60 -1.78 8.56
CA SER A 91 5.95 -1.31 8.81
C SER A 91 5.96 -0.76 10.23
N SER A 92 6.84 -1.29 11.06
CA SER A 92 7.10 -0.70 12.37
C SER A 92 8.20 0.34 12.24
N ALA A 93 8.14 1.40 13.05
CA ALA A 93 9.17 2.44 13.13
C ALA A 93 10.59 1.90 13.43
N ARG A 94 10.71 0.64 13.87
CA ARG A 94 11.99 -0.03 14.16
C ARG A 94 12.56 -0.84 12.99
N SER A 95 11.76 -1.12 11.97
CA SER A 95 12.14 -1.94 10.82
C SER A 95 12.98 -1.16 9.81
N THR A 96 14.09 -1.75 9.38
CA THR A 96 15.02 -1.19 8.38
C THR A 96 15.27 -2.16 7.22
N VAL A 97 15.93 -1.66 6.18
CA VAL A 97 16.46 -2.47 5.09
C VAL A 97 17.27 -3.66 5.61
N GLY A 98 18.18 -3.43 6.57
CA GLY A 98 19.02 -4.48 7.14
C GLY A 98 18.23 -5.56 7.91
N THR A 99 17.12 -5.18 8.57
CA THR A 99 16.28 -6.15 9.28
C THR A 99 15.39 -6.96 8.34
N ILE A 100 14.78 -6.32 7.33
CA ILE A 100 13.92 -7.04 6.36
C ILE A 100 14.75 -8.01 5.52
N SER A 101 15.95 -7.60 5.11
CA SER A 101 16.86 -8.45 4.34
C SER A 101 17.58 -9.52 5.19
N ALA A 102 17.46 -9.45 6.51
CA ALA A 102 18.25 -10.21 7.48
C ALA A 102 19.78 -10.03 7.35
N MET A 103 20.26 -9.07 6.54
CA MET A 103 21.69 -8.75 6.41
C MET A 103 22.25 -8.25 7.75
N SER A 104 21.44 -7.53 8.53
CA SER A 104 21.84 -7.03 9.85
C SER A 104 22.30 -8.14 10.80
N ASN A 105 21.76 -9.35 10.68
CA ASN A 105 22.14 -10.47 11.55
C ASN A 105 23.61 -10.88 11.34
N SER A 106 24.04 -10.96 10.08
CA SER A 106 25.43 -11.29 9.75
C SER A 106 26.37 -10.13 10.07
N VAL A 107 25.96 -8.88 9.77
CA VAL A 107 26.75 -7.69 10.09
C VAL A 107 27.02 -7.61 11.60
N ARG A 108 26.00 -7.80 12.44
CA ARG A 108 26.17 -7.84 13.90
C ARG A 108 27.12 -8.95 14.38
N LEU A 109 27.14 -10.09 13.69
CA LEU A 109 28.09 -11.17 13.97
C LEU A 109 29.52 -10.80 13.58
N LEU A 110 29.73 -10.08 12.46
CA LEU A 110 31.05 -9.56 12.08
C LEU A 110 31.59 -8.63 13.17
N TYR A 111 30.80 -7.66 13.66
CA TYR A 111 31.23 -6.77 14.75
C TYR A 111 31.52 -7.54 16.05
N SER A 112 30.70 -8.52 16.39
CA SER A 112 30.88 -9.31 17.61
C SER A 112 32.11 -10.23 17.56
N ARG A 113 32.40 -10.84 16.40
CA ARG A 113 33.42 -11.91 16.27
C ARG A 113 34.72 -11.47 15.60
N CYS A 114 34.66 -10.49 14.71
CA CYS A 114 35.76 -10.07 13.84
C CYS A 114 36.15 -8.61 14.05
N GLY A 115 35.30 -7.80 14.69
CA GLY A 115 35.59 -6.41 15.02
C GLY A 115 36.59 -6.24 16.16
N ASP A 116 37.13 -5.02 16.32
CA ASP A 116 37.92 -4.61 17.48
C ASP A 116 37.02 -4.48 18.71
N ASN A 117 36.73 -5.62 19.33
CA ASN A 117 35.73 -5.81 20.38
C ASN A 117 36.38 -6.28 21.70
N PRO A 118 37.19 -5.44 22.38
CA PRO A 118 37.94 -5.84 23.56
C PRO A 118 37.05 -6.12 24.78
N GLU A 119 35.84 -5.55 24.83
CA GLU A 119 34.85 -5.80 25.89
C GLU A 119 34.08 -7.12 25.69
N GLY A 120 34.25 -7.81 24.55
CA GLY A 120 33.59 -9.09 24.28
C GLY A 120 32.07 -8.98 24.12
N LEU A 121 31.60 -7.90 23.49
CA LEU A 121 30.17 -7.68 23.22
C LEU A 121 29.60 -8.75 22.28
N TYR A 122 28.43 -9.29 22.61
CA TYR A 122 27.73 -10.27 21.78
C TYR A 122 26.95 -9.58 20.65
N SER A 123 26.50 -10.35 19.66
CA SER A 123 25.74 -9.83 18.51
C SER A 123 24.51 -9.01 18.91
N ASP A 124 23.89 -9.30 20.05
CA ASP A 124 22.71 -8.59 20.54
C ASP A 124 23.05 -7.18 21.03
N SER A 125 24.28 -6.90 21.46
CA SER A 125 24.72 -5.53 21.80
C SER A 125 24.79 -4.61 20.58
N PHE A 126 24.78 -5.18 19.36
CA PHE A 126 24.82 -4.45 18.09
C PHE A 126 23.46 -4.31 17.42
N SER A 127 22.37 -4.63 18.14
CA SER A 127 21.00 -4.54 17.63
C SER A 127 20.24 -3.38 18.25
N PRO A 128 19.59 -2.51 17.45
CA PRO A 128 18.69 -1.48 17.99
C PRO A 128 17.36 -2.07 18.49
N ASN A 129 17.14 -3.38 18.30
CA ASN A 129 15.89 -4.07 18.66
C ASN A 129 16.01 -4.93 19.92
N THR A 130 17.17 -4.96 20.57
CA THR A 130 17.41 -5.70 21.81
C THR A 130 17.67 -4.71 22.95
N PRO A 131 17.26 -5.02 24.19
CA PRO A 131 17.54 -4.16 25.34
C PRO A 131 19.04 -3.93 25.59
N GLU A 132 19.88 -4.88 25.19
CA GLU A 132 21.34 -4.82 25.36
C GLU A 132 22.01 -3.82 24.40
N GLY A 133 21.49 -3.70 23.17
CA GLY A 133 22.10 -2.88 22.14
C GLY A 133 21.42 -1.53 21.92
N MET A 134 20.13 -1.40 22.24
CA MET A 134 19.37 -0.18 21.95
C MET A 134 19.78 1.01 22.82
N CYS A 135 19.77 2.20 22.23
CA CYS A 135 19.89 3.44 22.99
C CYS A 135 18.76 3.54 24.04
N PRO A 136 19.06 3.83 25.31
CA PRO A 136 18.06 3.83 26.38
C PRO A 136 17.05 4.99 26.29
N GLU A 137 17.42 6.10 25.64
CA GLU A 137 16.55 7.28 25.50
C GLU A 137 15.51 7.07 24.39
N CYS A 138 15.95 6.81 23.16
CA CYS A 138 15.04 6.60 22.03
C CYS A 138 14.53 5.15 21.91
N GLN A 139 15.01 4.22 22.74
CA GLN A 139 14.68 2.80 22.68
C GLN A 139 14.85 2.21 21.26
N GLY A 140 15.94 2.59 20.61
CA GLY A 140 16.35 2.09 19.30
C GLY A 140 15.57 2.63 18.10
N THR A 141 14.77 3.70 18.24
CA THR A 141 14.13 4.39 17.09
C THR A 141 15.05 5.42 16.43
N GLY A 142 16.00 5.99 17.17
CA GLY A 142 16.90 7.06 16.71
C GLY A 142 16.30 8.47 16.79
N VAL A 143 14.98 8.56 16.97
CA VAL A 143 14.24 9.80 17.12
C VAL A 143 13.44 9.80 18.42
N VAL A 144 13.24 10.99 18.97
CA VAL A 144 12.39 11.21 20.14
C VAL A 144 11.20 12.05 19.71
N HIS A 145 10.00 11.67 20.16
CA HIS A 145 8.77 12.41 19.92
C HIS A 145 8.33 13.04 21.24
N GLU A 146 8.29 14.36 21.29
CA GLU A 146 7.97 15.12 22.49
C GLU A 146 6.80 16.07 22.22
N PRO A 147 5.74 16.03 23.05
CA PRO A 147 4.69 17.04 22.97
C PRO A 147 5.21 18.37 23.54
N THR A 148 5.07 19.44 22.78
CA THR A 148 5.34 20.83 23.19
C THR A 148 4.04 21.63 23.33
N GLU A 149 4.06 22.77 24.01
CA GLU A 149 2.88 23.64 24.10
C GLU A 149 2.39 24.07 22.70
N ALA A 150 3.31 24.46 21.81
CA ALA A 150 2.98 24.86 20.44
C ALA A 150 2.39 23.71 19.62
N SER A 151 2.91 22.49 19.77
CA SER A 151 2.36 21.31 19.10
C SER A 151 0.98 20.93 19.63
N MET A 152 0.71 21.12 20.92
CA MET A 152 -0.57 20.76 21.54
C MET A 152 -1.65 21.84 21.40
N VAL A 153 -1.24 23.10 21.26
CA VAL A 153 -2.08 24.30 21.15
C VAL A 153 -1.62 25.12 19.94
N PRO A 154 -2.06 24.76 18.71
CA PRO A 154 -1.60 25.42 17.49
C PRO A 154 -2.05 26.87 17.35
N ASP A 155 -3.21 27.23 17.93
CA ASP A 155 -3.70 28.61 17.97
C ASP A 155 -3.94 29.04 19.43
N PRO A 156 -2.97 29.74 20.06
CA PRO A 156 -3.08 30.15 21.46
C PRO A 156 -4.03 31.33 21.68
N ARG A 157 -4.63 31.89 20.63
CA ARG A 157 -5.61 32.98 20.72
C ARG A 157 -7.02 32.48 21.02
N LEU A 158 -7.27 31.18 20.86
CA LEU A 158 -8.54 30.54 21.19
C LEU A 158 -8.60 30.24 22.69
N SER A 159 -9.81 30.19 23.25
CA SER A 159 -10.05 29.65 24.59
C SER A 159 -10.15 28.12 24.59
N ILE A 160 -10.24 27.49 25.77
CA ILE A 160 -10.45 26.04 25.87
C ILE A 160 -11.83 25.66 25.30
N GLU A 161 -12.86 26.49 25.54
CA GLU A 161 -14.21 26.33 24.98
C GLU A 161 -14.23 26.45 23.45
N GLU A 162 -13.37 27.30 22.87
CA GLU A 162 -13.21 27.44 21.42
C GLU A 162 -12.31 26.35 20.79
N GLY A 163 -11.73 25.47 21.62
CA GLY A 163 -10.93 24.33 21.16
C GLY A 163 -9.43 24.61 21.04
N ALA A 164 -8.86 25.50 21.86
CA ALA A 164 -7.42 25.77 21.88
C ALA A 164 -6.55 24.50 21.98
N ILE A 165 -6.93 23.56 22.86
CA ILE A 165 -6.21 22.29 23.03
C ILE A 165 -6.63 21.31 21.94
N ALA A 166 -5.95 21.34 20.79
CA ALA A 166 -6.25 20.44 19.66
C ALA A 166 -5.86 18.97 19.94
N ALA A 167 -4.88 18.76 20.83
CA ALA A 167 -4.21 17.46 20.99
C ALA A 167 -4.88 16.48 21.95
N TRP A 168 -5.75 16.93 22.85
CA TRP A 168 -6.42 16.06 23.82
C TRP A 168 -7.43 15.10 23.16
N PRO A 169 -7.97 14.08 23.86
CA PRO A 169 -8.76 13.02 23.22
C PRO A 169 -10.03 13.52 22.54
N GLY A 170 -10.51 12.81 21.50
CA GLY A 170 -11.80 13.09 20.89
C GLY A 170 -13.00 12.49 21.65
N ALA A 171 -14.20 12.78 21.16
CA ALA A 171 -15.47 12.21 21.61
C ALA A 171 -15.69 12.32 23.14
N TRP A 172 -16.09 11.24 23.80
CA TRP A 172 -16.40 11.26 25.24
C TRP A 172 -15.17 11.56 26.12
N ALA A 173 -13.98 11.09 25.73
CA ALA A 173 -12.77 11.30 26.53
C ALA A 173 -12.32 12.77 26.55
N GLY A 174 -12.47 13.49 25.43
CA GLY A 174 -12.26 14.94 25.38
C GLY A 174 -13.25 15.70 26.24
N LYS A 175 -14.54 15.34 26.15
CA LYS A 175 -15.57 15.90 27.04
C LYS A 175 -15.26 15.65 28.51
N ASN A 176 -14.74 14.47 28.86
CA ASN A 176 -14.34 14.19 30.22
C ASN A 176 -13.19 15.09 30.70
N PHE A 177 -12.15 15.32 29.87
CA PHE A 177 -11.06 16.24 30.21
C PHE A 177 -11.58 17.64 30.47
N HIS A 178 -12.45 18.12 29.58
CA HIS A 178 -13.12 19.41 29.72
C HIS A 178 -13.90 19.51 31.04
N ASP A 179 -14.80 18.56 31.30
CA ASP A 179 -15.64 18.56 32.51
C ASP A 179 -14.80 18.50 33.81
N ILE A 180 -13.64 17.82 33.79
CA ILE A 180 -12.72 17.75 34.92
C ILE A 180 -12.07 19.11 35.19
N LEU A 181 -11.55 19.80 34.17
CA LEU A 181 -10.95 21.13 34.34
C LEU A 181 -11.98 22.15 34.85
N GLN A 182 -13.22 22.05 34.38
CA GLN A 182 -14.32 22.87 34.86
C GLN A 182 -14.59 22.66 36.35
N GLU A 183 -14.64 21.40 36.82
CA GLU A 183 -14.88 21.09 38.24
C GLU A 183 -13.68 21.47 39.13
N LEU A 184 -12.46 21.41 38.58
CA LEU A 184 -11.24 21.89 39.25
C LEU A 184 -11.15 23.43 39.32
N GLY A 185 -12.04 24.15 38.63
CA GLY A 185 -12.14 25.60 38.68
C GLY A 185 -11.15 26.34 37.78
N TYR A 186 -10.64 25.70 36.73
CA TYR A 186 -9.83 26.37 35.71
C TYR A 186 -10.70 27.29 34.84
N ASP A 187 -10.10 28.41 34.39
CA ASP A 187 -10.72 29.30 33.42
C ASP A 187 -10.68 28.65 32.02
N LEU A 188 -11.86 28.49 31.42
CA LEU A 188 -12.03 27.85 30.12
C LEU A 188 -12.41 28.85 29.01
N ASP A 189 -12.76 30.09 29.38
CA ASP A 189 -13.34 31.10 28.49
C ASP A 189 -12.28 32.10 27.99
N SER A 190 -11.23 32.35 28.77
CA SER A 190 -10.13 33.23 28.35
C SER A 190 -9.28 32.60 27.24
N PRO A 191 -8.77 33.40 26.28
CA PRO A 191 -7.76 32.94 25.32
C PRO A 191 -6.58 32.25 26.02
N TRP A 192 -6.10 31.15 25.44
CA TRP A 192 -5.06 30.31 26.04
C TRP A 192 -3.81 31.10 26.44
N GLU A 193 -3.35 32.02 25.58
CA GLU A 193 -2.19 32.87 25.84
C GLU A 193 -2.34 33.78 27.08
N GLN A 194 -3.58 34.06 27.50
CA GLN A 194 -3.91 34.89 28.66
C GLN A 194 -3.97 34.09 29.97
N LEU A 195 -4.01 32.75 29.90
CA LEU A 195 -3.98 31.89 31.08
C LEU A 195 -2.62 31.98 31.79
N PRO A 196 -2.60 31.94 33.13
CA PRO A 196 -1.37 31.88 33.90
C PRO A 196 -0.47 30.73 33.43
N LYS A 197 0.83 31.00 33.27
CA LYS A 197 1.81 29.99 32.80
C LYS A 197 1.76 28.71 33.63
N LYS A 198 1.61 28.83 34.95
CA LYS A 198 1.49 27.69 35.87
C LYS A 198 0.29 26.80 35.55
N ASP A 199 -0.84 27.38 35.17
CA ASP A 199 -2.06 26.64 34.85
C ASP A 199 -1.91 25.93 33.50
N ARG A 200 -1.34 26.63 32.50
CA ARG A 200 -0.96 26.03 31.21
C ARG A 200 0.00 24.85 31.39
N GLU A 201 1.07 25.04 32.17
CA GLU A 201 2.04 24.00 32.47
C GLU A 201 1.41 22.80 33.20
N TRP A 202 0.51 23.05 34.16
CA TRP A 202 -0.18 21.97 34.86
C TRP A 202 -1.12 21.20 33.94
N ILE A 203 -1.94 21.88 33.14
CA ILE A 203 -2.88 21.24 32.19
C ILE A 203 -2.11 20.38 31.17
N LEU A 204 -1.00 20.91 30.64
CA LEU A 204 -0.27 20.24 29.56
C LEU A 204 0.71 19.18 30.03
N PHE A 205 1.39 19.37 31.17
CA PHE A 205 2.57 18.57 31.52
C PHE A 205 2.57 17.93 32.92
N THR A 206 1.57 18.18 33.77
CA THR A 206 1.56 17.62 35.13
C THR A 206 1.63 16.09 35.14
N GLU A 207 2.32 15.53 36.15
CA GLU A 207 2.26 14.10 36.48
C GLU A 207 1.14 13.77 37.48
N GLU A 208 0.50 14.79 38.05
CA GLU A 208 -0.60 14.63 38.99
C GLU A 208 -1.82 13.97 38.34
N ARG A 209 -2.55 13.15 39.12
CA ARG A 209 -3.75 12.42 38.67
C ARG A 209 -4.92 12.58 39.65
N PRO A 210 -5.41 13.81 39.88
CA PRO A 210 -6.56 14.01 40.75
C PRO A 210 -7.79 13.27 40.22
N VAL A 211 -8.58 12.73 41.15
CA VAL A 211 -9.90 12.16 40.86
C VAL A 211 -10.96 13.16 41.33
N VAL A 212 -11.83 13.58 40.41
CA VAL A 212 -12.91 14.52 40.71
C VAL A 212 -14.26 13.90 40.38
N THR A 213 -15.27 14.26 41.18
CA THR A 213 -16.66 13.85 40.89
C THR A 213 -17.25 14.79 39.85
N VAL A 214 -17.34 14.32 38.61
CA VAL A 214 -17.90 15.11 37.52
C VAL A 214 -19.43 15.05 37.54
N LYS A 215 -20.07 16.23 37.52
CA LYS A 215 -21.52 16.40 37.41
C LYS A 215 -21.88 16.94 36.03
N PRO A 216 -22.00 16.09 35.00
CA PRO A 216 -22.12 16.54 33.61
C PRO A 216 -23.46 17.29 33.43
N ARG A 217 -23.43 18.53 32.93
CA ARG A 217 -24.67 19.23 32.54
C ARG A 217 -25.14 18.69 31.19
N ARG A 218 -26.09 17.75 31.21
CA ARG A 218 -26.71 17.19 29.98
C ARG A 218 -28.07 17.85 29.70
N GLY A 219 -28.53 17.79 28.44
CA GLY A 219 -29.86 18.29 28.05
C GLY A 219 -30.99 17.64 28.88
N ALA A 220 -32.16 18.30 28.94
CA ALA A 220 -33.27 17.93 29.81
C ALA A 220 -33.72 16.46 29.69
N ASP A 221 -33.47 15.83 28.53
CA ASP A 221 -33.89 14.46 28.21
C ASP A 221 -32.82 13.39 28.49
N GLN A 222 -31.68 13.74 29.10
CA GLN A 222 -30.56 12.82 29.33
C GLN A 222 -30.38 12.47 30.82
N ILE A 223 -30.08 11.19 31.08
CA ILE A 223 -29.81 10.67 32.43
C ILE A 223 -28.58 11.37 33.02
N GLN A 224 -28.80 12.10 34.11
CA GLN A 224 -27.78 12.79 34.90
C GLN A 224 -27.19 11.79 35.90
N ARG A 225 -26.09 11.11 35.53
CA ARG A 225 -25.32 10.27 36.45
C ARG A 225 -23.94 10.88 36.63
N ASN A 226 -23.61 11.15 37.89
CA ASN A 226 -22.27 11.52 38.28
C ASN A 226 -21.32 10.36 38.02
N TYR A 227 -20.07 10.67 37.75
CA TYR A 227 -19.01 9.69 37.61
C TYR A 227 -17.71 10.27 38.13
N GLU A 228 -16.78 9.41 38.53
CA GLU A 228 -15.44 9.82 38.95
C GLU A 228 -14.55 9.93 37.72
N GLY A 229 -14.10 11.15 37.43
CA GLY A 229 -13.16 11.45 36.36
C GLY A 229 -11.74 11.54 36.93
N THR A 230 -10.79 10.83 36.32
CA THR A 230 -9.37 10.91 36.68
C THR A 230 -8.65 11.81 35.68
N TRP A 231 -8.05 12.90 36.17
CA TRP A 231 -7.23 13.78 35.32
C TRP A 231 -5.92 13.09 34.93
N ARG A 232 -5.45 13.46 33.74
CA ARG A 232 -4.07 13.26 33.28
C ARG A 232 -3.76 14.42 32.33
N SER A 233 -2.53 14.90 32.37
CA SER A 233 -2.09 15.95 31.46
C SER A 233 -2.19 15.53 29.99
N VAL A 234 -2.28 16.54 29.11
CA VAL A 234 -2.37 16.31 27.65
C VAL A 234 -1.11 15.60 27.14
N ALA A 235 0.07 16.00 27.59
CA ALA A 235 1.33 15.33 27.26
C ALA A 235 1.33 13.87 27.72
N SER A 236 0.90 13.58 28.96
CA SER A 236 0.83 12.20 29.46
C SER A 236 -0.15 11.33 28.64
N TYR A 237 -1.28 11.89 28.22
CA TYR A 237 -2.20 11.21 27.30
C TYR A 237 -1.55 10.88 25.96
N LEU A 238 -0.88 11.86 25.34
CA LEU A 238 -0.21 11.69 24.05
C LEU A 238 0.89 10.63 24.14
N THR A 239 1.84 10.77 25.07
CA THR A 239 2.95 9.83 25.24
C THR A 239 2.48 8.41 25.52
N LYS A 240 1.50 8.23 26.42
CA LYS A 240 0.94 6.91 26.71
C LYS A 240 0.22 6.31 25.50
N THR A 241 -0.57 7.13 24.80
CA THR A 241 -1.31 6.66 23.61
C THR A 241 -0.34 6.27 22.49
N TYR A 242 0.73 7.03 22.28
CA TYR A 242 1.76 6.71 21.31
C TYR A 242 2.42 5.35 21.60
N ALA A 243 2.78 5.10 22.86
CA ALA A 243 3.44 3.88 23.29
C ALA A 243 2.54 2.62 23.25
N GLU A 244 1.24 2.76 23.57
CA GLU A 244 0.35 1.62 23.77
C GLU A 244 -0.64 1.36 22.61
N THR A 245 -0.90 2.35 21.76
CA THR A 245 -1.93 2.21 20.71
C THR A 245 -1.56 1.10 19.74
N LYS A 246 -2.55 0.29 19.35
CA LYS A 246 -2.47 -0.61 18.18
C LYS A 246 -3.02 0.05 16.90
N SER A 247 -3.63 1.23 17.00
CA SER A 247 -4.20 1.96 15.87
C SER A 247 -3.20 2.93 15.27
N ASP A 248 -2.79 2.69 14.02
CA ASP A 248 -1.90 3.58 13.28
C ASP A 248 -2.51 4.96 13.02
N THR A 249 -3.83 5.05 12.80
CA THR A 249 -4.51 6.34 12.62
C THR A 249 -4.44 7.16 13.90
N LEU A 250 -4.68 6.52 15.04
CA LEU A 250 -4.52 7.18 16.33
C LEU A 250 -3.06 7.53 16.60
N ARG A 251 -2.12 6.65 16.24
CA ARG A 251 -0.67 6.91 16.36
C ARG A 251 -0.26 8.13 15.54
N ALA A 252 -0.67 8.21 14.28
CA ALA A 252 -0.40 9.34 13.38
C ALA A 252 -1.02 10.65 13.88
N ARG A 253 -2.26 10.60 14.40
CA ARG A 253 -2.89 11.77 15.04
C ARG A 253 -2.11 12.23 16.27
N VAL A 254 -1.66 11.31 17.12
CA VAL A 254 -0.89 11.67 18.31
C VAL A 254 0.46 12.27 17.91
N LEU A 255 1.14 11.65 16.93
CA LEU A 255 2.39 12.15 16.38
C LEU A 255 2.26 13.55 15.76
N SER A 256 1.13 13.90 15.14
CA SER A 256 0.94 15.26 14.60
C SER A 256 0.87 16.35 15.66
N PHE A 257 0.76 15.99 16.94
CA PHE A 257 0.83 16.89 18.09
C PHE A 257 2.10 16.66 18.92
N MET A 258 3.14 16.12 18.29
CA MET A 258 4.46 15.94 18.88
C MET A 258 5.51 16.49 17.94
N GLU A 259 6.51 17.16 18.49
CA GLU A 259 7.72 17.51 17.75
C GLU A 259 8.63 16.28 17.69
N THR A 260 9.13 16.00 16.49
CA THR A 260 10.07 14.90 16.26
C THR A 260 11.47 15.48 16.13
N ARG A 261 12.39 15.00 16.96
CA ARG A 261 13.79 15.40 16.93
C ARG A 261 14.70 14.18 16.92
N GLN A 262 15.90 14.35 16.39
CA GLN A 262 16.95 13.34 16.49
C GLN A 262 17.31 13.14 17.97
N CYS A 263 17.56 11.90 18.37
CA CYS A 263 17.90 11.58 19.76
C CYS A 263 19.26 12.17 20.14
N ASP A 264 19.32 12.95 21.21
CA ASP A 264 20.56 13.60 21.66
C ASP A 264 21.58 12.61 22.20
N THR A 265 21.14 11.52 22.85
CA THR A 265 22.05 10.52 23.44
C THR A 265 22.81 9.74 22.38
N CYS A 266 22.14 9.28 21.33
CA CYS A 266 22.76 8.46 20.28
C CYS A 266 22.99 9.20 18.97
N GLN A 267 22.60 10.47 18.87
CA GLN A 267 22.67 11.25 17.63
C GLN A 267 22.04 10.50 16.44
N GLY A 268 20.92 9.80 16.67
CA GLY A 268 20.26 9.01 15.64
C GLY A 268 20.85 7.64 15.35
N CYS A 269 21.98 7.24 15.95
CA CYS A 269 22.66 5.96 15.69
C CYS A 269 21.94 4.74 16.32
N ARG A 270 20.91 4.96 17.15
CA ARG A 270 19.99 3.95 17.72
C ARG A 270 20.60 2.95 18.70
N LEU A 271 21.92 2.97 18.87
CA LEU A 271 22.67 2.01 19.67
C LEU A 271 23.26 2.64 20.94
N THR A 272 23.73 1.79 21.85
CA THR A 272 24.50 2.21 23.03
C THR A 272 25.89 2.71 22.63
N ALA A 273 26.43 3.66 23.42
CA ALA A 273 27.80 4.17 23.23
C ALA A 273 28.89 3.09 23.29
N LYS A 274 28.63 1.94 23.93
CA LYS A 274 29.56 0.80 23.95
C LYS A 274 29.64 0.10 22.61
N ALA A 275 28.48 -0.16 21.99
CA ALA A 275 28.41 -0.80 20.68
C ALA A 275 29.08 0.06 19.61
N LEU A 276 28.88 1.39 19.68
CA LEU A 276 29.45 2.36 18.72
C LEU A 276 30.98 2.48 18.79
N LYS A 277 31.63 1.98 19.86
CA LYS A 277 33.10 1.98 19.96
C LYS A 277 33.76 0.82 19.21
N VAL A 278 33.02 -0.25 18.95
CA VAL A 278 33.57 -1.42 18.25
C VAL A 278 33.58 -1.11 16.77
N THR A 279 34.73 -1.34 16.14
CA THR A 279 34.90 -1.10 14.70
C THR A 279 35.17 -2.40 13.97
N TYR A 280 34.72 -2.48 12.72
CA TYR A 280 35.06 -3.54 11.78
C TYR A 280 35.40 -2.88 10.44
N ALA A 281 36.45 -3.35 9.77
CA ALA A 281 37.01 -2.69 8.58
C ALA A 281 37.29 -1.18 8.76
N GLY A 282 37.58 -0.76 10.00
CA GLY A 282 37.86 0.64 10.35
C GLY A 282 36.63 1.52 10.62
N LEU A 283 35.41 0.97 10.55
CA LEU A 283 34.17 1.73 10.74
C LEU A 283 33.36 1.25 11.95
N PRO A 284 32.79 2.17 12.76
CA PRO A 284 31.68 1.88 13.65
C PRO A 284 30.46 1.30 12.91
N ILE A 285 29.61 0.55 13.62
CA ILE A 285 28.49 -0.17 12.99
C ILE A 285 27.40 0.76 12.42
N ASP A 286 27.18 1.91 13.03
CA ASP A 286 26.26 2.94 12.54
C ASP A 286 26.76 3.57 11.25
N GLU A 287 28.05 3.93 11.18
CA GLU A 287 28.67 4.43 9.95
C GLU A 287 28.63 3.38 8.84
N PHE A 288 28.93 2.12 9.14
CA PHE A 288 28.80 1.02 8.18
C PHE A 288 27.36 0.85 7.69
N ASN A 289 26.38 0.89 8.60
CA ASN A 289 24.97 0.72 8.24
C ASN A 289 24.41 1.89 7.42
N ALA A 290 25.01 3.08 7.53
CA ALA A 290 24.65 4.28 6.78
C ALA A 290 25.23 4.29 5.35
N LEU A 291 26.23 3.45 5.05
CA LEU A 291 26.77 3.33 3.69
C LEU A 291 25.69 2.83 2.71
N PRO A 292 25.70 3.31 1.45
CA PRO A 292 25.00 2.65 0.36
C PRO A 292 25.40 1.17 0.28
N LEU A 293 24.46 0.28 -0.03
CA LEU A 293 24.71 -1.16 -0.14
C LEU A 293 25.83 -1.45 -1.15
N SER A 294 25.98 -0.63 -2.20
CA SER A 294 27.08 -0.74 -3.17
C SER A 294 28.45 -0.50 -2.53
N GLU A 295 28.57 0.52 -1.68
CA GLU A 295 29.82 0.85 -0.99
C GLU A 295 30.13 -0.17 0.12
N ALA A 296 29.11 -0.56 0.89
CA ALA A 296 29.24 -1.60 1.91
C ALA A 296 29.66 -2.94 1.29
N TYR A 297 29.12 -3.31 0.13
CA TYR A 297 29.54 -4.52 -0.60
C TYR A 297 31.01 -4.48 -0.99
N GLU A 298 31.48 -3.37 -1.59
CA GLU A 298 32.90 -3.25 -1.98
C GLU A 298 33.83 -3.26 -0.76
N LEU A 299 33.43 -2.62 0.35
CA LEU A 299 34.18 -2.68 1.60
C LEU A 299 34.32 -4.11 2.13
N LEU A 300 33.21 -4.87 2.18
CA LEU A 300 33.21 -6.27 2.62
C LEU A 300 34.03 -7.16 1.67
N LYS A 301 33.90 -6.96 0.37
CA LYS A 301 34.62 -7.73 -0.67
C LYS A 301 36.12 -7.48 -0.65
N SER A 302 36.56 -6.30 -0.21
CA SER A 302 37.98 -5.95 -0.11
C SER A 302 38.70 -6.65 1.05
N GLN A 303 37.96 -7.20 2.02
CA GLN A 303 38.53 -7.93 3.15
C GLN A 303 39.17 -9.24 2.71
N LYS A 304 40.25 -9.63 3.38
CA LYS A 304 41.06 -10.82 3.04
C LYS A 304 41.17 -11.74 4.25
N PRO A 305 40.07 -12.42 4.64
CA PRO A 305 40.06 -13.30 5.80
C PRO A 305 40.91 -14.55 5.58
N GLN A 306 41.26 -15.25 6.66
CA GLN A 306 41.91 -16.55 6.55
C GLN A 306 40.88 -17.63 6.17
N PRO A 307 41.24 -18.63 5.34
CA PRO A 307 40.30 -19.68 4.95
C PRO A 307 39.70 -20.41 6.17
N ASN A 308 38.37 -20.53 6.19
CA ASN A 308 37.55 -21.15 7.25
C ASN A 308 37.60 -20.47 8.64
N ASP A 309 38.10 -19.24 8.73
CA ASP A 309 37.89 -18.45 9.94
C ASP A 309 36.45 -17.90 10.03
N ALA A 310 36.11 -17.27 11.15
CA ALA A 310 34.76 -16.74 11.35
C ALA A 310 34.40 -15.66 10.31
N GLU A 311 35.37 -14.86 9.87
CA GLU A 311 35.15 -13.79 8.91
C GLU A 311 34.88 -14.35 7.52
N ASP A 312 35.66 -15.32 7.05
CA ASP A 312 35.46 -16.03 5.78
C ASP A 312 34.07 -16.69 5.71
N LEU A 313 33.64 -17.37 6.78
CA LEU A 313 32.32 -18.00 6.83
C LEU A 313 31.18 -16.96 6.80
N LEU A 314 31.32 -15.85 7.53
CA LEU A 314 30.32 -14.78 7.56
C LEU A 314 30.25 -14.02 6.24
N LEU A 315 31.40 -13.72 5.62
CA LEU A 315 31.46 -13.04 4.32
C LEU A 315 30.88 -13.92 3.21
N LYS A 316 31.18 -15.23 3.19
CA LYS A 316 30.55 -16.18 2.25
C LYS A 316 29.03 -16.22 2.38
N ALA A 317 28.49 -16.01 3.59
CA ALA A 317 27.05 -15.96 3.83
C ALA A 317 26.43 -14.58 3.55
N LEU A 318 27.21 -13.49 3.59
CA LEU A 318 26.72 -12.12 3.51
C LEU A 318 26.85 -11.52 2.10
N LEU A 319 27.99 -11.72 1.43
CA LEU A 319 28.27 -11.14 0.10
C LEU A 319 27.21 -11.50 -0.95
N PRO A 320 26.71 -12.75 -1.07
CA PRO A 320 25.67 -13.08 -2.03
C PRO A 320 24.36 -12.32 -1.82
N ALA A 321 24.04 -11.96 -0.57
CA ALA A 321 22.84 -11.20 -0.26
C ALA A 321 22.98 -9.74 -0.72
N PHE A 322 24.14 -9.13 -0.50
CA PHE A 322 24.45 -7.81 -1.04
C PHE A 322 24.44 -7.82 -2.56
N GLU A 323 25.14 -8.76 -3.20
CA GLU A 323 25.19 -8.90 -4.66
C GLU A 323 23.78 -9.01 -5.26
N SER A 324 22.92 -9.85 -4.68
CA SER A 324 21.53 -9.99 -5.14
C SER A 324 20.72 -8.68 -4.98
N ALA A 325 20.97 -7.91 -3.92
CA ALA A 325 20.34 -6.60 -3.76
C ALA A 325 20.85 -5.58 -4.80
N LEU A 326 22.15 -5.62 -5.13
CA LEU A 326 22.73 -4.77 -6.18
C LEU A 326 22.19 -5.12 -7.57
N GLU A 327 22.09 -6.41 -7.91
CA GLU A 327 21.49 -6.90 -9.16
C GLU A 327 20.04 -6.42 -9.32
N LEU A 328 19.30 -6.31 -8.21
CA LEU A 328 17.94 -5.78 -8.20
C LEU A 328 17.87 -4.24 -8.16
N GLY A 329 18.99 -3.54 -8.27
CA GLY A 329 19.01 -2.07 -8.31
C GLY A 329 18.75 -1.41 -6.96
N LEU A 330 19.10 -2.08 -5.85
CA LEU A 330 18.94 -1.56 -4.48
C LEU A 330 20.24 -1.00 -3.89
N GLY A 331 21.27 -0.78 -4.72
CA GLY A 331 22.59 -0.34 -4.27
C GLY A 331 22.60 1.01 -3.55
N HIS A 332 21.64 1.88 -3.86
CA HIS A 332 21.47 3.19 -3.22
C HIS A 332 20.83 3.14 -1.84
N LEU A 333 20.31 1.99 -1.40
CA LEU A 333 19.77 1.84 -0.05
C LEU A 333 20.90 1.73 0.97
N SER A 334 20.62 2.04 2.23
CA SER A 334 21.50 1.79 3.37
C SER A 334 20.82 0.81 4.34
N LEU A 335 21.57 0.07 5.15
CA LEU A 335 21.02 -0.93 6.06
C LEU A 335 20.18 -0.33 7.19
N ASP A 336 20.47 0.90 7.59
CA ASP A 336 19.74 1.64 8.62
C ASP A 336 18.48 2.35 8.09
N ARG A 337 18.29 2.41 6.76
CA ARG A 337 17.17 3.10 6.13
C ARG A 337 15.82 2.55 6.63
N PRO A 338 14.94 3.40 7.20
CA PRO A 338 13.65 2.96 7.71
C PRO A 338 12.74 2.43 6.61
N THR A 339 12.04 1.34 6.86
CA THR A 339 11.21 0.68 5.82
C THR A 339 9.99 1.49 5.42
N GLU A 340 9.57 2.44 6.25
CA GLU A 340 8.48 3.38 5.96
C GLU A 340 8.86 4.39 4.85
N THR A 341 10.16 4.57 4.60
CA THR A 341 10.69 5.48 3.57
C THR A 341 10.99 4.78 2.24
N LEU A 342 10.72 3.48 2.17
CA LEU A 342 10.93 2.69 0.96
C LEU A 342 9.67 2.74 0.10
N SER A 343 9.85 2.76 -1.22
CA SER A 343 8.74 2.53 -2.14
C SER A 343 8.25 1.08 -2.07
N GLY A 344 7.03 0.83 -2.55
CA GLY A 344 6.49 -0.54 -2.63
C GLY A 344 7.42 -1.48 -3.41
N GLY A 345 7.94 -1.01 -4.56
CA GLY A 345 8.90 -1.75 -5.39
C GLY A 345 10.27 -1.96 -4.72
N GLU A 346 10.76 -1.02 -3.91
CA GLU A 346 11.98 -1.21 -3.11
C GLU A 346 11.79 -2.30 -2.05
N VAL A 347 10.69 -2.27 -1.29
CA VAL A 347 10.38 -3.30 -0.27
C VAL A 347 10.23 -4.68 -0.91
N GLN A 348 9.54 -4.75 -2.06
CA GLN A 348 9.32 -6.01 -2.77
C GLN A 348 10.64 -6.61 -3.25
N ARG A 349 11.46 -5.83 -3.97
CA ARG A 349 12.79 -6.28 -4.41
C ARG A 349 13.71 -6.65 -3.24
N LEU A 350 13.62 -5.94 -2.13
CA LEU A 350 14.41 -6.27 -0.94
C LEU A 350 13.99 -7.63 -0.35
N ARG A 351 12.68 -7.92 -0.30
CA ARG A 351 12.17 -9.23 0.12
C ARG A 351 12.59 -10.34 -0.84
N LEU A 352 12.57 -10.07 -2.15
CA LEU A 352 13.05 -10.98 -3.18
C LEU A 352 14.54 -11.31 -2.97
N ALA A 353 15.39 -10.29 -2.80
CA ALA A 353 16.81 -10.45 -2.50
C ALA A 353 17.05 -11.30 -1.25
N ALA A 354 16.24 -11.10 -0.20
CA ALA A 354 16.35 -11.84 1.06
C ALA A 354 16.08 -13.35 0.89
N GLN A 355 15.21 -13.75 -0.04
CA GLN A 355 14.87 -15.17 -0.24
C GLN A 355 15.97 -15.97 -0.91
N LEU A 356 16.78 -15.34 -1.78
CA LEU A 356 17.94 -15.99 -2.41
C LEU A 356 18.97 -16.48 -1.38
N ARG A 357 18.97 -15.93 -0.16
CA ARG A 357 19.84 -16.37 0.94
C ARG A 357 19.33 -17.64 1.64
N SER A 358 18.05 -17.95 1.53
CA SER A 358 17.39 -18.94 2.40
C SER A 358 17.90 -20.38 2.21
N GLY A 359 18.50 -20.69 1.06
CA GLY A 359 19.03 -22.03 0.73
C GLY A 359 17.93 -23.10 0.69
N LEU A 360 16.68 -22.71 0.43
CA LEU A 360 15.56 -23.64 0.36
C LEU A 360 15.67 -24.52 -0.89
N TYR A 361 15.35 -25.80 -0.73
CA TYR A 361 15.38 -26.79 -1.79
C TYR A 361 14.04 -27.53 -1.87
N GLY A 362 13.56 -27.77 -3.09
CA GLY A 362 12.36 -28.55 -3.35
C GLY A 362 11.06 -27.86 -2.93
N VAL A 363 11.05 -26.53 -2.82
CA VAL A 363 9.84 -25.74 -2.53
C VAL A 363 9.20 -25.17 -3.81
N THR A 364 7.96 -24.69 -3.72
CA THR A 364 7.33 -23.84 -4.75
C THR A 364 7.24 -22.40 -4.26
N TYR A 365 7.97 -21.50 -4.90
CA TYR A 365 7.83 -20.07 -4.70
C TYR A 365 6.58 -19.57 -5.44
N VAL A 366 5.72 -18.84 -4.75
CA VAL A 366 4.53 -18.19 -5.34
C VAL A 366 4.74 -16.68 -5.26
N LEU A 367 4.99 -16.05 -6.40
CA LEU A 367 5.39 -14.65 -6.53
C LEU A 367 4.22 -13.81 -7.05
N ASP A 368 3.95 -12.69 -6.38
CA ASP A 368 2.89 -11.75 -6.74
C ASP A 368 3.49 -10.54 -7.44
N GLU A 369 3.39 -10.49 -8.77
CA GLU A 369 3.80 -9.37 -9.62
C GLU A 369 5.15 -8.74 -9.20
N PRO A 370 6.26 -9.52 -9.16
CA PRO A 370 7.58 -9.05 -8.76
C PRO A 370 8.18 -7.97 -9.67
N SER A 371 7.67 -7.80 -10.89
CA SER A 371 8.11 -6.74 -11.81
C SER A 371 7.36 -5.41 -11.63
N ALA A 372 6.36 -5.37 -10.76
CA ALA A 372 5.51 -4.20 -10.54
C ALA A 372 6.32 -2.99 -10.05
N GLY A 373 6.08 -1.82 -10.65
CA GLY A 373 6.82 -0.59 -10.33
C GLY A 373 8.28 -0.58 -10.79
N LEU A 374 8.74 -1.61 -11.52
CA LEU A 374 10.08 -1.63 -12.10
C LEU A 374 10.07 -1.01 -13.50
N HIS A 375 11.10 -0.21 -13.78
CA HIS A 375 11.38 0.22 -15.13
C HIS A 375 11.64 -1.01 -16.02
N PRO A 376 11.20 -1.03 -17.29
CA PRO A 376 11.35 -2.21 -18.18
C PRO A 376 12.77 -2.76 -18.28
N VAL A 377 13.79 -1.89 -18.19
CA VAL A 377 15.21 -2.29 -18.20
C VAL A 377 15.62 -3.07 -16.94
N GLU A 378 14.98 -2.81 -15.80
CA GLU A 378 15.28 -3.47 -14.51
C GLU A 378 14.55 -4.83 -14.38
N ARG A 379 13.55 -5.11 -15.22
CA ARG A 379 12.72 -6.34 -15.13
C ARG A 379 13.50 -7.63 -15.39
N GLY A 380 14.61 -7.56 -16.14
CA GLY A 380 15.46 -8.73 -16.41
C GLY A 380 15.99 -9.39 -15.14
N ALA A 381 16.33 -8.60 -14.12
CA ALA A 381 16.85 -9.11 -12.85
C ALA A 381 15.85 -10.02 -12.11
N VAL A 382 14.54 -9.77 -12.27
CA VAL A 382 13.48 -10.63 -11.70
C VAL A 382 13.49 -12.01 -12.36
N LEU A 383 13.67 -12.06 -13.67
CA LEU A 383 13.75 -13.31 -14.41
C LEU A 383 15.00 -14.10 -14.01
N ASP A 384 16.16 -13.44 -13.94
CA ASP A 384 17.42 -14.08 -13.54
C ASP A 384 17.33 -14.70 -12.14
N MET A 385 16.70 -13.99 -11.20
CA MET A 385 16.38 -14.53 -9.88
C MET A 385 15.48 -15.76 -9.96
N CYS A 386 14.38 -15.71 -10.73
CA CYS A 386 13.49 -16.87 -10.90
C CYS A 386 14.24 -18.08 -11.46
N ARG A 387 15.15 -17.86 -12.42
CA ARG A 387 16.01 -18.90 -12.99
C ARG A 387 16.99 -19.47 -11.95
N ARG A 388 17.52 -18.65 -11.04
CA ARG A 388 18.36 -19.11 -9.91
C ARG A 388 17.58 -20.03 -8.96
N PHE A 389 16.35 -19.66 -8.57
CA PHE A 389 15.52 -20.55 -7.73
C PHE A 389 15.29 -21.91 -8.39
N ILE A 390 15.06 -21.93 -9.70
CA ILE A 390 14.88 -23.17 -10.46
C ILE A 390 16.17 -24.00 -10.50
N ALA A 391 17.32 -23.35 -10.72
CA ALA A 391 18.63 -24.01 -10.73
C ALA A 391 18.96 -24.65 -9.36
N GLU A 392 18.47 -24.07 -8.27
CA GLU A 392 18.56 -24.62 -6.91
C GLU A 392 17.54 -25.75 -6.63
N GLY A 393 16.78 -26.20 -7.63
CA GLY A 393 15.84 -27.32 -7.51
C GLY A 393 14.44 -26.93 -7.01
N ASN A 394 14.09 -25.65 -7.07
CA ASN A 394 12.76 -25.15 -6.70
C ASN A 394 11.84 -25.01 -7.93
N SER A 395 10.56 -24.76 -7.68
CA SER A 395 9.57 -24.40 -8.71
C SER A 395 9.12 -22.95 -8.48
N VAL A 396 8.79 -22.22 -9.54
CA VAL A 396 8.33 -20.83 -9.43
C VAL A 396 6.99 -20.68 -10.12
N LEU A 397 5.98 -20.28 -9.35
CA LEU A 397 4.67 -19.84 -9.82
C LEU A 397 4.62 -18.32 -9.74
N LEU A 398 4.44 -17.66 -10.87
CA LEU A 398 4.61 -16.24 -11.04
C LEU A 398 3.29 -15.62 -11.52
N VAL A 399 2.58 -14.90 -10.65
CA VAL A 399 1.44 -14.07 -11.08
C VAL A 399 2.00 -12.80 -11.69
N GLU A 400 1.73 -12.56 -12.97
CA GLU A 400 2.33 -11.43 -13.70
C GLU A 400 1.40 -10.80 -14.74
N HIS A 401 1.65 -9.52 -14.98
CA HIS A 401 0.99 -8.70 -15.99
C HIS A 401 1.98 -8.14 -17.02
N ASP A 402 3.29 -8.24 -16.77
CA ASP A 402 4.30 -7.91 -17.76
C ASP A 402 4.39 -9.00 -18.83
N MET A 403 3.88 -8.69 -20.02
CA MET A 403 3.84 -9.65 -21.13
C MET A 403 5.23 -9.97 -21.71
N GLU A 404 6.25 -9.13 -21.52
CA GLU A 404 7.61 -9.44 -21.98
C GLU A 404 8.29 -10.46 -21.04
N LEU A 405 7.99 -10.41 -19.74
CA LEU A 405 8.41 -11.41 -18.76
C LEU A 405 7.62 -12.71 -18.98
N VAL A 406 6.29 -12.64 -19.14
CA VAL A 406 5.45 -13.81 -19.42
C VAL A 406 5.93 -14.57 -20.67
N LYS A 407 6.32 -13.88 -21.74
CA LYS A 407 6.91 -14.49 -22.96
C LYS A 407 8.15 -15.35 -22.67
N GLN A 408 8.87 -15.07 -21.59
CA GLN A 408 10.10 -15.77 -21.20
C GLN A 408 9.86 -16.87 -20.16
N ALA A 409 8.63 -17.08 -19.71
CA ALA A 409 8.26 -18.21 -18.87
C ALA A 409 8.25 -19.53 -19.67
N ASP A 410 8.39 -20.65 -18.96
CA ASP A 410 8.39 -21.97 -19.58
C ASP A 410 6.95 -22.46 -19.85
N TRP A 411 6.03 -22.07 -18.96
CA TRP A 411 4.61 -22.46 -18.98
C TRP A 411 3.73 -21.26 -18.63
N ILE A 412 2.53 -21.19 -19.22
CA ILE A 412 1.52 -20.16 -18.90
C ILE A 412 0.20 -20.83 -18.51
N VAL A 413 -0.44 -20.27 -17.50
CA VAL A 413 -1.82 -20.55 -17.10
C VAL A 413 -2.62 -19.28 -17.25
N ASP A 414 -3.45 -19.22 -18.28
CA ASP A 414 -4.30 -18.05 -18.51
C ASP A 414 -5.67 -18.25 -17.85
N VAL A 415 -5.98 -17.40 -16.88
CA VAL A 415 -7.22 -17.44 -16.09
C VAL A 415 -8.16 -16.35 -16.60
N GLY A 416 -9.32 -16.73 -17.11
CA GLY A 416 -10.22 -15.82 -17.83
C GLY A 416 -11.40 -16.59 -18.44
N PRO A 417 -12.15 -16.03 -19.41
CA PRO A 417 -11.73 -14.96 -20.31
C PRO A 417 -11.93 -13.53 -19.78
N LEU A 418 -12.74 -13.33 -18.74
CA LEU A 418 -13.08 -12.02 -18.17
C LEU A 418 -12.87 -11.98 -16.65
N ALA A 419 -13.27 -10.87 -16.02
CA ALA A 419 -13.22 -10.67 -14.57
C ALA A 419 -14.48 -11.18 -13.86
N GLY A 420 -14.40 -11.37 -12.53
CA GLY A 420 -15.55 -11.64 -11.68
C GLY A 420 -16.24 -12.95 -11.99
N GLU A 421 -17.57 -12.91 -11.99
CA GLU A 421 -18.39 -14.10 -12.26
C GLU A 421 -18.16 -14.65 -13.67
N ARG A 422 -17.78 -13.84 -14.66
CA ARG A 422 -17.46 -14.28 -16.03
C ARG A 422 -16.01 -14.75 -16.20
N GLY A 423 -15.21 -14.69 -15.13
CA GLY A 423 -13.87 -15.25 -15.06
C GLY A 423 -13.85 -16.66 -14.48
N GLY A 424 -12.77 -16.97 -13.77
CA GLY A 424 -12.67 -18.16 -12.94
C GLY A 424 -12.50 -19.46 -13.69
N GLN A 425 -12.18 -19.42 -14.98
CA GLN A 425 -11.88 -20.60 -15.80
C GLN A 425 -10.42 -20.52 -16.24
N VAL A 426 -9.79 -21.69 -16.41
CA VAL A 426 -8.49 -21.76 -17.09
C VAL A 426 -8.77 -21.86 -18.58
N VAL A 427 -8.45 -20.80 -19.31
CA VAL A 427 -8.66 -20.74 -20.76
C VAL A 427 -7.55 -21.49 -21.49
N TYR A 428 -6.35 -21.47 -20.92
CA TYR A 428 -5.19 -22.17 -21.45
C TYR A 428 -4.23 -22.57 -20.33
N SER A 429 -3.64 -23.76 -20.43
CA SER A 429 -2.49 -24.19 -19.63
C SER A 429 -1.55 -24.99 -20.52
N GLY A 430 -0.35 -24.47 -20.74
CA GLY A 430 0.58 -25.07 -21.69
C GLY A 430 1.91 -24.32 -21.79
N PRO A 431 2.84 -24.79 -22.63
CA PRO A 431 4.01 -24.03 -23.00
C PRO A 431 3.64 -22.65 -23.55
N VAL A 432 4.45 -21.64 -23.21
CA VAL A 432 4.19 -20.25 -23.63
C VAL A 432 4.31 -20.08 -25.13
N ALA A 433 5.28 -20.76 -25.75
CA ALA A 433 5.50 -20.71 -27.20
C ALA A 433 4.24 -21.14 -27.96
N ASP A 434 3.67 -22.28 -27.59
CA ASP A 434 2.45 -22.83 -28.18
C ASP A 434 1.26 -21.86 -28.02
N TYR A 435 1.18 -21.15 -26.89
CA TYR A 435 0.12 -20.16 -26.65
C TYR A 435 0.24 -18.94 -27.56
N ILE A 436 1.46 -18.46 -27.76
CA ILE A 436 1.75 -17.32 -28.64
C ILE A 436 1.45 -17.68 -30.09
N GLU A 437 1.82 -18.89 -30.54
CA GLU A 437 1.49 -19.37 -31.89
C GLU A 437 -0.03 -19.53 -32.08
N ALA A 438 -0.74 -19.94 -31.04
CA ALA A 438 -2.20 -20.09 -31.06
C ALA A 438 -2.97 -18.78 -30.81
N ALA A 439 -2.29 -17.64 -30.62
CA ALA A 439 -2.91 -16.39 -30.15
C ALA A 439 -4.06 -15.89 -31.05
N ASP A 440 -3.94 -16.09 -32.36
CA ASP A 440 -4.99 -15.74 -33.34
C ASP A 440 -6.28 -16.56 -33.18
N SER A 441 -6.21 -17.72 -32.51
CA SER A 441 -7.33 -18.66 -32.33
C SER A 441 -7.95 -18.64 -30.94
N ALA A 442 -7.22 -18.21 -29.90
CA ALA A 442 -7.67 -18.23 -28.51
C ALA A 442 -8.60 -17.05 -28.13
N ASP A 443 -8.50 -15.92 -28.85
CA ASP A 443 -9.24 -14.67 -28.65
C ASP A 443 -9.41 -14.21 -27.18
N THR A 444 -8.35 -14.34 -26.37
CA THR A 444 -8.35 -13.88 -24.97
C THR A 444 -7.66 -12.52 -24.83
N PRO A 445 -7.95 -11.74 -23.75
CA PRO A 445 -7.23 -10.51 -23.48
C PRO A 445 -5.71 -10.71 -23.38
N THR A 446 -5.25 -11.81 -22.78
CA THR A 446 -3.81 -12.08 -22.62
C THR A 446 -3.17 -12.51 -23.94
N ALA A 447 -3.82 -13.34 -24.75
CA ALA A 447 -3.33 -13.68 -26.10
C ALA A 447 -3.14 -12.41 -26.96
N ARG A 448 -4.14 -11.52 -26.97
CA ARG A 448 -4.04 -10.21 -27.65
C ARG A 448 -2.92 -9.34 -27.08
N ALA A 449 -2.71 -9.37 -25.77
CA ALA A 449 -1.64 -8.61 -25.11
C ALA A 449 -0.23 -9.15 -25.43
N LEU A 450 -0.07 -10.48 -25.54
CA LEU A 450 1.19 -11.13 -25.93
C LEU A 450 1.54 -10.82 -27.40
N ALA A 451 0.54 -10.82 -28.28
CA ALA A 451 0.67 -10.47 -29.69
C ALA A 451 0.72 -8.96 -29.95
N ARG A 452 0.57 -8.12 -28.91
CA ARG A 452 0.41 -6.68 -29.06
C ARG A 452 1.65 -6.04 -29.71
N PRO A 453 1.48 -5.26 -30.79
CA PRO A 453 2.59 -4.53 -31.39
C PRO A 453 3.08 -3.42 -30.46
N ARG A 454 4.27 -2.89 -30.74
CA ARG A 454 4.79 -1.72 -30.03
C ARG A 454 3.85 -0.51 -30.20
N PRO A 455 3.70 0.34 -29.18
CA PRO A 455 2.88 1.54 -29.30
C PRO A 455 3.47 2.51 -30.33
N THR A 456 2.60 3.23 -31.02
CA THR A 456 3.00 4.38 -31.83
C THR A 456 3.22 5.58 -30.92
N THR A 457 4.39 6.22 -31.01
CA THR A 457 4.72 7.39 -30.18
C THR A 457 4.08 8.65 -30.73
N LYS A 458 3.49 9.46 -29.85
CA LYS A 458 2.94 10.76 -30.22
C LYS A 458 4.05 11.74 -30.61
N ALA A 459 3.90 12.36 -31.77
CA ALA A 459 4.87 13.33 -32.30
C ALA A 459 4.58 14.78 -31.88
N GLU A 460 3.30 15.14 -31.75
CA GLU A 460 2.84 16.50 -31.44
C GLU A 460 2.06 16.54 -30.13
N ALA A 461 2.35 17.53 -29.29
CA ALA A 461 1.63 17.78 -28.04
C ALA A 461 0.38 18.65 -28.28
N ARG A 462 -0.69 18.44 -27.50
CA ARG A 462 -1.78 19.43 -27.39
C ARG A 462 -1.20 20.78 -26.92
N PRO A 463 -1.70 21.94 -27.40
CA PRO A 463 -1.20 23.23 -26.92
C PRO A 463 -1.56 23.45 -25.45
N ALA A 464 -0.59 23.86 -24.64
CA ALA A 464 -0.84 24.27 -23.26
C ALA A 464 -1.56 25.63 -23.22
N HIS A 465 -2.47 25.81 -22.26
CA HIS A 465 -3.19 27.08 -22.07
C HIS A 465 -2.71 27.88 -20.84
N GLY A 466 -1.54 27.52 -20.32
CA GLY A 466 -0.86 28.12 -19.17
C GLY A 466 0.17 27.14 -18.61
N ASP A 467 0.98 27.59 -17.66
CA ASP A 467 2.07 26.78 -17.10
C ASP A 467 2.03 26.75 -15.57
N ILE A 468 2.51 25.65 -14.99
CA ILE A 468 2.81 25.50 -13.57
C ILE A 468 4.33 25.45 -13.44
N ALA A 469 4.92 26.47 -12.83
CA ALA A 469 6.35 26.55 -12.65
C ALA A 469 6.80 25.94 -11.32
N LEU A 470 7.70 24.97 -11.38
CA LEU A 470 8.44 24.47 -10.23
C LEU A 470 9.85 25.02 -10.31
N ARG A 471 10.30 25.68 -9.24
CA ARG A 471 11.61 26.32 -9.17
C ARG A 471 12.36 25.86 -7.92
N GLN A 472 13.64 25.58 -8.08
CA GLN A 472 14.58 25.18 -7.04
C GLN A 472 14.05 24.06 -6.13
N VAL A 473 13.39 23.08 -6.74
CA VAL A 473 12.83 21.94 -6.00
C VAL A 473 13.97 21.22 -5.30
N ARG A 474 13.86 21.10 -3.98
CA ARG A 474 14.81 20.38 -3.11
C ARG A 474 14.02 19.48 -2.19
N SER A 475 14.02 18.18 -2.48
CA SER A 475 13.31 17.18 -1.70
C SER A 475 13.86 15.81 -2.03
N HIS A 476 14.13 14.99 -1.00
CA HIS A 476 14.63 13.62 -1.13
C HIS A 476 15.76 13.48 -2.16
N THR A 477 15.46 12.88 -3.32
CA THR A 477 16.38 12.61 -4.43
C THR A 477 16.75 13.85 -5.24
N ILE A 478 15.92 14.89 -5.22
CA ILE A 478 16.06 16.09 -6.06
C ILE A 478 16.78 17.21 -5.29
N ASP A 479 17.87 17.74 -5.84
CA ASP A 479 18.61 18.90 -5.29
C ASP A 479 18.73 20.03 -6.32
N GLY A 480 17.74 20.93 -6.33
CA GLY A 480 17.77 22.16 -7.13
C GLY A 480 17.30 21.97 -8.57
N LEU A 481 16.08 21.45 -8.76
CA LEU A 481 15.47 21.25 -10.08
C LEU A 481 14.46 22.36 -10.44
N ASP A 482 14.55 22.85 -11.67
CA ASP A 482 13.56 23.76 -12.28
C ASP A 482 12.83 23.02 -13.41
N VAL A 483 11.49 23.04 -13.42
CA VAL A 483 10.67 22.42 -14.47
C VAL A 483 9.29 23.07 -14.56
N ASP A 484 8.75 23.16 -15.77
CA ASP A 484 7.43 23.74 -16.03
C ASP A 484 6.48 22.67 -16.56
N PHE A 485 5.23 22.63 -16.07
CA PHE A 485 4.17 21.74 -16.54
C PHE A 485 3.08 22.52 -17.29
N GLY A 486 2.71 22.06 -18.49
CA GLY A 486 1.67 22.71 -19.29
C GLY A 486 0.25 22.35 -18.83
N LEU A 487 -0.58 23.37 -18.61
CA LEU A 487 -2.00 23.20 -18.30
C LEU A 487 -2.78 22.74 -19.52
N GLY A 488 -3.68 21.76 -19.32
CA GLY A 488 -4.51 21.15 -20.37
C GLY A 488 -3.79 20.06 -21.16
N GLN A 489 -2.66 19.56 -20.64
CA GLN A 489 -1.87 18.49 -21.25
C GLN A 489 -1.88 17.22 -20.41
N PHE A 490 -1.58 16.09 -21.06
CA PHE A 490 -1.17 14.85 -20.41
C PHE A 490 0.37 14.78 -20.35
N THR A 491 0.95 14.96 -19.16
CA THR A 491 2.39 14.79 -18.94
C THR A 491 2.69 13.46 -18.24
N ALA A 492 3.57 12.65 -18.82
CA ALA A 492 4.11 11.45 -18.18
C ALA A 492 5.50 11.74 -17.59
N ILE A 493 5.70 11.45 -16.31
CA ILE A 493 6.99 11.47 -15.62
C ILE A 493 7.48 10.01 -15.57
N THR A 494 8.67 9.76 -16.08
CA THR A 494 9.24 8.40 -16.19
C THR A 494 10.72 8.37 -15.82
N GLY A 495 11.40 7.23 -16.01
CA GLY A 495 12.78 6.98 -15.60
C GLY A 495 12.93 5.83 -14.60
N LEU A 496 14.18 5.46 -14.28
CA LEU A 496 14.51 4.29 -13.44
C LEU A 496 13.84 4.30 -12.06
N SER A 497 13.62 3.14 -11.46
CA SER A 497 13.01 3.05 -10.13
C SER A 497 13.94 3.64 -9.07
N GLY A 498 13.50 4.72 -8.41
CA GLY A 498 14.33 5.51 -7.49
C GLY A 498 14.96 6.77 -8.08
N SER A 499 14.68 7.12 -9.34
CA SER A 499 15.24 8.31 -10.00
C SER A 499 14.63 9.66 -9.57
N GLY A 500 13.58 9.65 -8.74
CA GLY A 500 12.94 10.88 -8.22
C GLY A 500 11.55 11.21 -8.80
N LYS A 501 10.91 10.29 -9.53
CA LYS A 501 9.56 10.49 -10.13
C LYS A 501 8.49 10.89 -9.10
N SER A 502 8.28 10.06 -8.07
CA SER A 502 7.27 10.33 -7.03
C SER A 502 7.64 11.57 -6.20
N THR A 503 8.92 11.86 -6.04
CA THR A 503 9.42 13.10 -5.42
C THR A 503 9.03 14.33 -6.23
N LEU A 504 9.17 14.29 -7.55
CA LEU A 504 8.74 15.37 -8.43
C LEU A 504 7.22 15.54 -8.43
N LEU A 505 6.46 14.43 -8.43
CA LEU A 505 5.00 14.47 -8.35
C LEU A 505 4.52 15.06 -7.01
N ALA A 506 5.19 14.74 -5.91
CA ALA A 506 4.92 15.32 -4.59
C ALA A 506 5.26 16.81 -4.54
N ALA A 507 6.40 17.23 -5.10
CA ALA A 507 6.76 18.65 -5.20
C ALA A 507 5.70 19.44 -5.99
N LEU A 508 5.21 18.87 -7.10
CA LEU A 508 4.12 19.47 -7.88
C LEU A 508 2.82 19.59 -7.07
N HIS A 509 2.47 18.56 -6.31
CA HIS A 509 1.34 18.62 -5.39
C HIS A 509 1.47 19.76 -4.37
N ASP A 510 2.65 19.91 -3.77
CA ASP A 510 2.89 20.92 -2.74
C ASP A 510 2.83 22.34 -3.32
N THR A 511 3.40 22.58 -4.51
CA THR A 511 3.26 23.85 -5.23
C THR A 511 1.79 24.17 -5.54
N LEU A 512 1.02 23.18 -6.00
CA LEU A 512 -0.38 23.36 -6.38
C LEU A 512 -1.35 23.48 -5.19
N THR A 513 -0.92 23.10 -4.00
CA THR A 513 -1.71 23.27 -2.76
C THR A 513 -1.21 24.43 -1.90
N GLY A 514 -0.04 24.99 -2.24
CA GLY A 514 0.59 26.12 -1.60
C GLY A 514 0.16 27.49 -2.16
N PRO A 515 0.78 28.57 -1.65
CA PRO A 515 0.47 29.95 -2.06
C PRO A 515 0.88 30.27 -3.50
N GLU A 516 1.75 29.47 -4.10
CA GLU A 516 2.24 29.63 -5.48
C GLU A 516 1.35 28.96 -6.53
N CYS A 517 0.20 28.41 -6.12
CA CYS A 517 -0.73 27.75 -7.02
C CYS A 517 -1.30 28.73 -8.07
N PRO A 518 -1.24 28.42 -9.38
CA PRO A 518 -1.77 29.28 -10.43
C PRO A 518 -3.28 29.54 -10.27
N GLU A 519 -3.73 30.78 -10.47
CA GLU A 519 -5.14 31.16 -10.28
C GLU A 519 -6.13 30.35 -11.14
N GLN A 520 -5.68 29.85 -12.29
CA GLN A 520 -6.49 29.01 -13.18
C GLN A 520 -6.84 27.68 -12.52
N VAL A 521 -5.96 27.12 -11.69
CA VAL A 521 -6.15 25.84 -11.00
C VAL A 521 -7.10 26.05 -9.82
N LYS A 522 -8.28 25.43 -9.89
CA LYS A 522 -9.28 25.50 -8.80
C LYS A 522 -9.22 24.31 -7.87
N ARG A 523 -8.60 23.21 -8.32
CA ARG A 523 -8.58 21.96 -7.58
C ARG A 523 -7.41 21.10 -7.99
N VAL A 524 -6.83 20.42 -7.02
CA VAL A 524 -5.81 19.39 -7.21
C VAL A 524 -6.39 18.08 -6.70
N VAL A 525 -6.16 17.01 -7.45
CA VAL A 525 -6.63 15.66 -7.11
C VAL A 525 -5.45 14.70 -7.22
N SER A 526 -4.98 14.21 -6.08
CA SER A 526 -3.93 13.19 -6.01
C SER A 526 -4.53 11.80 -5.85
N ILE A 527 -4.24 10.91 -6.79
CA ILE A 527 -4.74 9.53 -6.81
C ILE A 527 -3.56 8.59 -6.60
N THR A 528 -3.55 7.92 -5.44
CA THR A 528 -2.54 6.93 -5.05
C THR A 528 -3.16 5.54 -4.86
N GLN A 529 -2.33 4.50 -4.82
CA GLN A 529 -2.74 3.12 -4.53
C GLN A 529 -3.09 2.85 -3.06
N LYS A 530 -3.05 3.87 -2.19
CA LYS A 530 -3.46 3.70 -0.79
C LYS A 530 -4.89 3.13 -0.74
N PRO A 531 -5.21 2.18 0.16
CA PRO A 531 -6.55 1.61 0.25
C PRO A 531 -7.63 2.70 0.39
N ILE A 532 -8.82 2.49 -0.20
CA ILE A 532 -9.97 3.41 -0.04
C ILE A 532 -10.48 3.49 1.42
N GLY A 533 -10.13 2.49 2.23
CA GLY A 533 -10.35 2.41 3.65
C GLY A 533 -9.57 1.23 4.23
N ARG A 534 -9.48 1.16 5.57
CA ARG A 534 -8.71 0.11 6.26
C ARG A 534 -9.59 -0.96 6.93
N THR A 535 -10.90 -0.79 6.89
CA THR A 535 -11.84 -1.70 7.56
C THR A 535 -12.90 -2.19 6.59
N PRO A 536 -13.51 -3.37 6.82
CA PRO A 536 -14.59 -3.87 5.97
C PRO A 536 -15.84 -2.97 5.91
N ARG A 537 -15.94 -1.93 6.76
CA ARG A 537 -17.02 -0.94 6.70
C ARG A 537 -16.91 0.00 5.50
N SER A 538 -15.69 0.28 5.05
CA SER A 538 -15.46 1.04 3.83
C SER A 538 -15.68 0.10 2.66
N THR A 539 -16.62 0.44 1.79
CA THR A 539 -17.01 -0.38 0.63
C THR A 539 -17.01 0.45 -0.64
N VAL A 540 -17.06 -0.21 -1.79
CA VAL A 540 -17.20 0.44 -3.11
C VAL A 540 -18.37 1.43 -3.10
N ALA A 541 -19.54 1.02 -2.59
CA ALA A 541 -20.74 1.86 -2.57
C ALA A 541 -20.64 3.07 -1.64
N THR A 542 -19.99 2.93 -0.49
CA THR A 542 -19.82 4.07 0.45
C THR A 542 -18.78 5.06 -0.04
N TYR A 543 -17.68 4.60 -0.66
CA TYR A 543 -16.63 5.48 -1.13
C TYR A 543 -17.06 6.35 -2.31
N THR A 544 -17.75 5.75 -3.27
CA THR A 544 -18.33 6.44 -4.44
C THR A 544 -19.54 7.32 -4.09
N ASN A 545 -19.96 7.32 -2.83
CA ASN A 545 -21.15 8.01 -2.33
C ASN A 545 -22.48 7.60 -2.99
N LEU A 546 -22.50 6.53 -3.80
CA LEU A 546 -23.74 6.04 -4.41
C LEU A 546 -24.70 5.47 -3.36
N PHE A 547 -24.16 4.96 -2.24
CA PHE A 547 -24.96 4.33 -1.20
C PHE A 547 -25.91 5.30 -0.51
N ASP A 548 -25.58 6.60 -0.47
CA ASP A 548 -26.46 7.63 0.07
C ASP A 548 -27.77 7.74 -0.71
N ASN A 549 -27.72 7.56 -2.04
CA ASN A 549 -28.90 7.57 -2.88
C ASN A 549 -29.68 6.25 -2.76
N VAL A 550 -28.98 5.10 -2.69
CA VAL A 550 -29.62 3.80 -2.39
C VAL A 550 -30.42 3.85 -1.09
N ARG A 551 -29.84 4.36 0.00
CA ARG A 551 -30.54 4.46 1.29
C ARG A 551 -31.77 5.37 1.24
N LYS A 552 -31.77 6.41 0.40
CA LYS A 552 -32.95 7.27 0.19
C LYS A 552 -34.08 6.51 -0.48
N LEU A 553 -33.79 5.64 -1.45
CA LEU A 553 -34.79 4.79 -2.10
C LEU A 553 -35.48 3.86 -1.09
N PHE A 554 -34.69 3.19 -0.23
CA PHE A 554 -35.23 2.33 0.82
C PHE A 554 -36.07 3.09 1.86
N ALA A 555 -35.62 4.27 2.29
CA ALA A 555 -36.39 5.12 3.21
C ALA A 555 -37.68 5.68 2.57
N ALA A 556 -37.74 5.76 1.25
CA ALA A 556 -38.89 6.24 0.51
C ALA A 556 -40.00 5.18 0.32
N THR A 557 -39.71 3.90 0.58
CA THR A 557 -40.67 2.79 0.46
C THR A 557 -41.89 2.98 1.37
N PRO A 558 -43.09 2.53 0.96
CA PRO A 558 -44.30 2.62 1.79
C PRO A 558 -44.14 1.98 3.17
N GLU A 559 -43.46 0.83 3.24
CA GLU A 559 -43.22 0.06 4.46
C GLU A 559 -42.30 0.81 5.43
N ALA A 560 -41.22 1.41 4.93
CA ALA A 560 -40.32 2.22 5.75
C ALA A 560 -41.01 3.49 6.27
N LYS A 561 -41.79 4.17 5.41
CA LYS A 561 -42.60 5.34 5.79
C LYS A 561 -43.62 5.01 6.88
N LYS A 562 -44.31 3.86 6.79
CA LYS A 562 -45.26 3.39 7.81
C LYS A 562 -44.58 3.17 9.17
N LYS A 563 -43.35 2.65 9.16
CA LYS A 563 -42.52 2.45 10.37
C LYS A 563 -41.80 3.72 10.84
N LYS A 564 -41.96 4.85 10.14
CA LYS A 564 -41.24 6.13 10.38
C LYS A 564 -39.72 5.96 10.36
N TRP A 565 -39.22 5.03 9.55
CA TRP A 565 -37.79 4.81 9.38
C TRP A 565 -37.19 5.81 8.39
N THR A 566 -36.02 6.33 8.74
CA THR A 566 -35.29 7.30 7.91
C THR A 566 -34.07 6.64 7.28
N VAL A 567 -33.33 7.41 6.47
CA VAL A 567 -32.08 7.00 5.80
C VAL A 567 -31.04 6.42 6.78
N SER A 568 -31.09 6.78 8.07
CA SER A 568 -30.17 6.26 9.09
C SER A 568 -30.44 4.79 9.42
N ARG A 569 -31.70 4.33 9.38
CA ARG A 569 -32.02 2.91 9.61
C ARG A 569 -31.36 2.01 8.57
N PHE A 570 -31.17 2.51 7.36
CA PHE A 570 -30.55 1.79 6.25
C PHE A 570 -29.03 1.98 6.17
N SER A 571 -28.39 2.53 7.20
CA SER A 571 -26.94 2.61 7.30
C SER A 571 -26.41 1.52 8.23
N TYR A 572 -25.52 0.67 7.72
CA TYR A 572 -24.80 -0.31 8.54
C TYR A 572 -23.70 0.35 9.41
N ASN A 573 -23.46 1.65 9.29
CA ASN A 573 -22.52 2.38 10.14
C ASN A 573 -23.16 2.94 11.43
N VAL A 574 -24.47 2.73 11.63
CA VAL A 574 -25.19 3.19 12.82
C VAL A 574 -25.93 2.05 13.49
N LYS A 575 -26.00 2.12 14.83
CA LYS A 575 -26.59 1.09 15.70
C LYS A 575 -28.03 0.71 15.35
N GLN A 576 -28.77 1.59 14.69
CA GLN A 576 -30.19 1.40 14.40
C GLN A 576 -30.43 0.25 13.41
N GLY A 577 -29.62 0.15 12.35
CA GLY A 577 -29.81 -0.83 11.27
C GLY A 577 -28.81 -1.98 11.26
N GLN A 578 -27.63 -1.75 11.81
CA GLN A 578 -26.51 -2.69 11.71
C GLN A 578 -26.77 -4.01 12.48
N CYS A 579 -26.14 -5.07 12.02
CA CYS A 579 -25.98 -6.31 12.80
C CYS A 579 -25.23 -6.01 14.11
N HIS A 580 -25.72 -6.55 15.24
CA HIS A 580 -25.12 -6.29 16.54
C HIS A 580 -23.75 -6.93 16.72
N THR A 581 -23.48 -8.06 16.05
CA THR A 581 -22.27 -8.88 16.25
C THR A 581 -21.07 -8.30 15.53
N CYS A 582 -21.16 -8.09 14.22
CA CYS A 582 -20.08 -7.44 13.46
C CYS A 582 -20.13 -5.91 13.54
N GLY A 583 -21.14 -5.32 14.19
CA GLY A 583 -21.37 -3.88 14.18
C GLY A 583 -21.46 -3.30 12.76
N GLY A 584 -22.07 -4.03 11.83
CA GLY A 584 -22.22 -3.62 10.43
C GLY A 584 -21.01 -3.81 9.50
N ALA A 585 -19.91 -4.40 9.98
CA ALA A 585 -18.77 -4.73 9.12
C ALA A 585 -19.05 -5.88 8.14
N GLY A 586 -20.00 -6.77 8.44
CA GLY A 586 -20.29 -7.99 7.65
C GLY A 586 -19.29 -9.12 7.90
N GLN A 587 -18.09 -8.79 8.37
CA GLN A 587 -17.02 -9.71 8.73
C GLN A 587 -16.55 -9.48 10.16
N ILE A 588 -15.83 -10.47 10.69
CA ILE A 588 -15.13 -10.43 11.97
C ILE A 588 -13.65 -10.71 11.72
N GLU A 589 -12.78 -9.97 12.41
CA GLU A 589 -11.34 -10.19 12.35
C GLU A 589 -10.96 -11.32 13.29
N VAL A 590 -10.19 -12.28 12.78
CA VAL A 590 -9.63 -13.40 13.54
C VAL A 590 -8.13 -13.15 13.67
N GLU A 591 -7.69 -12.87 14.90
CA GLU A 591 -6.27 -12.74 15.21
C GLU A 591 -5.63 -14.14 15.21
N LEU A 592 -4.56 -14.30 14.43
CA LEU A 592 -3.80 -15.54 14.35
C LEU A 592 -2.45 -15.31 15.03
N VAL A 593 -2.04 -16.26 15.88
CA VAL A 593 -0.84 -16.08 16.74
C VAL A 593 0.46 -15.97 15.93
N PHE A 594 0.54 -16.65 14.79
CA PHE A 594 1.76 -16.76 13.96
C PHE A 594 1.56 -16.35 12.50
N LEU A 595 0.35 -15.92 12.14
CA LEU A 595 -0.01 -15.53 10.78
C LEU A 595 -0.66 -14.14 10.83
N PRO A 596 -0.66 -13.38 9.73
CA PRO A 596 -1.45 -12.15 9.65
C PRO A 596 -2.91 -12.42 10.01
N GLY A 597 -3.55 -11.49 10.72
CA GLY A 597 -4.99 -11.61 11.02
C GLY A 597 -5.81 -11.75 9.73
N SER A 598 -6.84 -12.59 9.77
CA SER A 598 -7.73 -12.86 8.63
C SER A 598 -9.15 -12.43 8.93
N TYR A 599 -9.89 -11.97 7.93
CA TYR A 599 -11.32 -11.70 8.07
C TYR A 599 -12.13 -12.95 7.73
N THR A 600 -13.13 -13.26 8.55
CA THR A 600 -14.13 -14.30 8.26
C THR A 600 -15.53 -13.68 8.23
N GLN A 601 -16.46 -14.31 7.52
CA GLN A 601 -17.84 -13.83 7.47
C GLN A 601 -18.46 -13.84 8.88
N CYS A 602 -19.26 -12.82 9.18
CA CYS A 602 -19.98 -12.76 10.45
C CYS A 602 -20.97 -13.94 10.55
N PRO A 603 -20.95 -14.74 11.62
CA PRO A 603 -21.82 -15.91 11.75
C PRO A 603 -23.31 -15.54 11.85
N ASP A 604 -23.62 -14.35 12.39
CA ASP A 604 -25.00 -13.96 12.68
C ASP A 604 -25.71 -13.35 11.48
N CYS A 605 -25.04 -12.46 10.74
CA CYS A 605 -25.63 -11.83 9.54
C CYS A 605 -25.13 -12.44 8.24
N GLN A 606 -24.17 -13.37 8.27
CA GLN A 606 -23.62 -14.04 7.09
C GLN A 606 -23.17 -13.03 6.00
N GLY A 607 -22.46 -11.98 6.42
CA GLY A 607 -22.01 -10.92 5.50
C GLY A 607 -23.04 -9.83 5.18
N GLN A 608 -24.31 -9.98 5.56
CA GLN A 608 -25.39 -9.05 5.18
C GLN A 608 -25.31 -7.68 5.87
N ARG A 609 -24.49 -7.52 6.92
CA ARG A 609 -24.23 -6.26 7.66
C ARG A 609 -25.42 -5.68 8.47
N TYR A 610 -26.65 -6.11 8.22
CA TYR A 610 -27.86 -5.57 8.84
C TYR A 610 -28.52 -6.54 9.83
N ASN A 611 -29.44 -6.01 10.64
CA ASN A 611 -30.37 -6.83 11.43
C ASN A 611 -31.61 -7.21 10.62
N ASP A 612 -32.29 -8.29 11.03
CA ASP A 612 -33.45 -8.88 10.35
C ASP A 612 -34.58 -7.87 10.13
N ASP A 613 -34.84 -7.00 11.11
CA ASP A 613 -35.85 -5.96 10.99
C ASP A 613 -35.59 -5.03 9.79
N THR A 614 -34.33 -4.65 9.57
CA THR A 614 -33.97 -3.75 8.46
C THR A 614 -34.09 -4.48 7.12
N LEU A 615 -33.77 -5.77 7.09
CA LEU A 615 -33.90 -6.64 5.92
C LEU A 615 -35.35 -7.00 5.59
N SER A 616 -36.31 -6.69 6.49
CA SER A 616 -37.74 -6.82 6.19
C SER A 616 -38.27 -5.84 5.14
N ILE A 617 -37.50 -4.79 4.80
CA ILE A 617 -37.88 -3.77 3.80
C ILE A 617 -37.25 -4.12 2.46
N ARG A 618 -38.07 -4.10 1.41
CA ARG A 618 -37.63 -4.39 0.04
C ARG A 618 -37.89 -3.20 -0.88
N TRP A 619 -36.94 -2.92 -1.76
CA TRP A 619 -37.10 -2.00 -2.88
C TRP A 619 -36.96 -2.81 -4.17
N GLN A 620 -37.96 -2.74 -5.05
CA GLN A 620 -38.06 -3.59 -6.26
C GLN A 620 -37.84 -5.10 -5.98
N GLY A 621 -38.39 -5.59 -4.86
CA GLY A 621 -38.26 -7.00 -4.47
C GLY A 621 -36.94 -7.39 -3.79
N ARG A 622 -35.94 -6.50 -3.75
CA ARG A 622 -34.61 -6.75 -3.17
C ARG A 622 -34.45 -6.09 -1.80
N THR A 623 -33.79 -6.77 -0.87
CA THR A 623 -33.35 -6.16 0.41
C THR A 623 -32.15 -5.24 0.18
N ILE A 624 -31.82 -4.40 1.16
CA ILE A 624 -30.63 -3.55 1.05
C ILE A 624 -29.32 -4.37 1.05
N ALA A 625 -29.32 -5.55 1.67
CA ALA A 625 -28.19 -6.47 1.59
C ALA A 625 -28.08 -7.09 0.19
N ASP A 626 -29.21 -7.46 -0.44
CA ASP A 626 -29.23 -7.96 -1.82
C ASP A 626 -28.64 -6.91 -2.78
N ILE A 627 -28.92 -5.63 -2.57
CA ILE A 627 -28.33 -4.53 -3.37
C ILE A 627 -26.82 -4.42 -3.16
N LEU A 628 -26.34 -4.56 -1.92
CA LEU A 628 -24.90 -4.56 -1.63
C LEU A 628 -24.19 -5.78 -2.21
N ASP A 629 -24.91 -6.87 -2.47
CA ASP A 629 -24.34 -8.08 -3.04
C ASP A 629 -24.25 -8.04 -4.59
N LEU A 630 -24.93 -7.09 -5.24
CA LEU A 630 -24.83 -6.91 -6.69
C LEU A 630 -23.42 -6.49 -7.11
N THR A 631 -22.98 -7.04 -8.23
CA THR A 631 -21.86 -6.49 -9.00
C THR A 631 -22.22 -5.12 -9.58
N VAL A 632 -21.22 -4.32 -9.95
CA VAL A 632 -21.44 -3.04 -10.64
C VAL A 632 -22.21 -3.25 -11.95
N GLU A 633 -21.87 -4.29 -12.70
CA GLU A 633 -22.53 -4.66 -13.97
C GLU A 633 -24.02 -4.97 -13.75
N GLU A 634 -24.36 -5.82 -12.76
CA GLU A 634 -25.77 -6.10 -12.42
C GLU A 634 -26.51 -4.87 -11.89
N ALA A 635 -25.80 -4.02 -11.12
CA ALA A 635 -26.37 -2.81 -10.58
C ALA A 635 -26.73 -1.79 -11.67
N LEU A 636 -26.02 -1.76 -12.80
CA LEU A 636 -26.36 -0.91 -13.95
C LEU A 636 -27.78 -1.22 -14.46
N GLU A 637 -28.13 -2.50 -14.55
CA GLU A 637 -29.47 -2.93 -14.96
C GLU A 637 -30.52 -2.58 -13.90
N VAL A 638 -30.23 -2.84 -12.63
CA VAL A 638 -31.16 -2.58 -11.52
C VAL A 638 -31.46 -1.09 -11.31
N PHE A 639 -30.48 -0.22 -11.56
CA PHE A 639 -30.58 1.22 -11.35
C PHE A 639 -30.72 2.03 -12.66
N ALA A 640 -31.13 1.39 -13.77
CA ALA A 640 -31.27 2.03 -15.07
C ALA A 640 -32.14 3.31 -15.05
N ASP A 641 -33.17 3.35 -14.21
CA ASP A 641 -34.08 4.49 -14.06
C ASP A 641 -33.66 5.50 -12.96
N GLU A 642 -32.56 5.24 -12.25
CA GLU A 642 -32.09 6.02 -11.10
C GLU A 642 -30.82 6.80 -11.43
N ALA A 643 -30.97 7.87 -12.21
CA ALA A 643 -29.85 8.64 -12.81
C ALA A 643 -28.68 8.98 -11.85
N PRO A 644 -28.89 9.42 -10.58
CA PRO A 644 -27.78 9.72 -9.67
C PRO A 644 -26.94 8.50 -9.28
N ILE A 645 -27.52 7.30 -9.30
CA ILE A 645 -26.83 6.04 -9.01
C ILE A 645 -26.19 5.51 -10.29
N LEU A 646 -26.95 5.50 -11.39
CA LEU A 646 -26.50 5.00 -12.70
C LEU A 646 -25.19 5.66 -13.15
N HIS A 647 -25.06 6.98 -12.99
CA HIS A 647 -23.84 7.69 -13.38
C HIS A 647 -22.60 7.23 -12.61
N ALA A 648 -22.73 6.92 -11.32
CA ALA A 648 -21.63 6.41 -10.51
C ALA A 648 -21.23 4.98 -10.94
N LEU A 649 -22.21 4.15 -11.31
CA LEU A 649 -21.98 2.80 -11.79
C LEU A 649 -21.30 2.81 -13.17
N GLN A 650 -21.72 3.71 -14.08
CA GLN A 650 -21.12 3.86 -15.40
C GLN A 650 -19.64 4.26 -15.33
N THR A 651 -19.24 5.10 -14.37
CA THR A 651 -17.82 5.46 -14.23
C THR A 651 -17.00 4.33 -13.63
N LEU A 652 -17.57 3.50 -12.76
CA LEU A 652 -16.92 2.28 -12.26
C LEU A 652 -16.74 1.24 -13.39
N GLU A 653 -17.78 1.04 -14.21
CA GLU A 653 -17.73 0.17 -15.40
C GLU A 653 -16.64 0.63 -16.39
N ALA A 654 -16.57 1.93 -16.68
CA ALA A 654 -15.63 2.50 -17.64
C ALA A 654 -14.14 2.28 -17.27
N VAL A 655 -13.83 2.22 -15.98
CA VAL A 655 -12.47 1.90 -15.49
C VAL A 655 -12.26 0.38 -15.30
N GLY A 656 -13.16 -0.46 -15.80
CA GLY A 656 -13.03 -1.92 -15.76
C GLY A 656 -13.34 -2.55 -14.41
N LEU A 657 -14.20 -1.94 -13.60
CA LEU A 657 -14.59 -2.45 -12.27
C LEU A 657 -16.01 -3.05 -12.21
N GLY A 658 -16.58 -3.40 -13.37
CA GLY A 658 -17.92 -4.00 -13.48
C GLY A 658 -18.14 -5.23 -12.60
N TYR A 659 -17.07 -5.99 -12.33
CA TYR A 659 -17.12 -7.22 -11.54
C TYR A 659 -17.17 -7.03 -10.03
N LEU A 660 -16.85 -5.85 -9.50
CA LEU A 660 -16.81 -5.64 -8.06
C LEU A 660 -18.22 -5.59 -7.48
N ARG A 661 -18.39 -6.17 -6.29
CA ARG A 661 -19.66 -6.04 -5.55
C ARG A 661 -19.75 -4.69 -4.87
N LEU A 662 -20.94 -4.09 -4.84
CA LEU A 662 -21.18 -2.78 -4.21
C LEU A 662 -20.79 -2.76 -2.72
N GLY A 663 -21.03 -3.87 -2.02
CA GLY A 663 -20.72 -4.08 -0.62
C GLY A 663 -19.35 -4.70 -0.33
N GLN A 664 -18.51 -4.91 -1.36
CA GLN A 664 -17.17 -5.46 -1.18
C GLN A 664 -16.33 -4.54 -0.28
N GLY A 665 -15.71 -5.13 0.74
CA GLY A 665 -14.97 -4.40 1.77
C GLY A 665 -13.61 -3.91 1.26
N ALA A 666 -13.15 -2.77 1.76
CA ALA A 666 -11.86 -2.18 1.36
C ALA A 666 -10.64 -3.10 1.56
N PRO A 667 -10.56 -3.95 2.62
CA PRO A 667 -9.46 -4.92 2.76
C PRO A 667 -9.44 -6.02 1.69
N GLU A 668 -10.55 -6.24 0.99
CA GLU A 668 -10.67 -7.25 -0.08
C GLU A 668 -10.28 -6.69 -1.46
N LEU A 669 -9.95 -5.39 -1.54
CA LEU A 669 -9.59 -4.73 -2.79
C LEU A 669 -8.07 -4.67 -2.94
N SER A 670 -7.60 -4.97 -4.15
CA SER A 670 -6.23 -4.69 -4.58
C SER A 670 -5.94 -3.18 -4.61
N GLY A 671 -4.64 -2.82 -4.58
CA GLY A 671 -4.21 -1.43 -4.72
C GLY A 671 -4.71 -0.79 -6.02
N GLY A 672 -4.64 -1.52 -7.14
CA GLY A 672 -5.12 -1.08 -8.44
C GLY A 672 -6.66 -0.91 -8.51
N GLU A 673 -7.44 -1.78 -7.86
CA GLU A 673 -8.90 -1.58 -7.73
C GLU A 673 -9.21 -0.33 -6.89
N ALA A 674 -8.54 -0.17 -5.74
CA ALA A 674 -8.71 1.00 -4.89
C ALA A 674 -8.39 2.31 -5.63
N GLN A 675 -7.34 2.30 -6.45
CA GLN A 675 -6.96 3.44 -7.28
C GLN A 675 -7.99 3.74 -8.36
N ARG A 676 -8.48 2.72 -9.08
CA ARG A 676 -9.50 2.88 -10.12
C ARG A 676 -10.84 3.34 -9.54
N ILE A 677 -11.22 2.92 -8.33
CA ILE A 677 -12.42 3.44 -7.63
C ILE A 677 -12.29 4.95 -7.36
N LYS A 678 -11.10 5.42 -6.94
CA LYS A 678 -10.85 6.86 -6.75
C LYS A 678 -10.96 7.63 -8.05
N LEU A 679 -10.37 7.09 -9.13
CA LEU A 679 -10.47 7.68 -10.46
C LEU A 679 -11.93 7.76 -10.93
N ALA A 680 -12.69 6.66 -10.83
CA ALA A 680 -14.12 6.62 -11.15
C ALA A 680 -14.95 7.66 -10.38
N THR A 681 -14.63 7.84 -9.08
CA THR A 681 -15.28 8.85 -8.22
C THR A 681 -14.99 10.28 -8.70
N GLU A 682 -13.80 10.51 -9.26
CA GLU A 682 -13.41 11.83 -9.77
C GLU A 682 -13.92 12.10 -11.19
N LEU A 683 -13.99 11.07 -12.05
CA LEU A 683 -14.68 11.12 -13.34
C LEU A 683 -16.16 11.48 -13.16
N GLN A 684 -16.81 10.94 -12.12
CA GLN A 684 -18.19 11.26 -11.75
C GLN A 684 -18.37 12.76 -11.47
N ARG A 685 -17.38 13.38 -10.82
CA ARG A 685 -17.37 14.81 -10.43
C ARG A 685 -17.01 15.73 -11.59
N SER A 686 -16.04 15.36 -12.42
CA SER A 686 -15.56 16.13 -13.58
C SER A 686 -16.69 16.37 -14.60
N ARG A 687 -17.43 15.31 -14.97
CA ARG A 687 -18.54 15.42 -15.93
C ARG A 687 -19.67 16.37 -15.50
N ASN A 688 -19.80 16.63 -14.20
CA ASN A 688 -20.79 17.54 -13.61
C ASN A 688 -20.22 18.92 -13.24
N SER A 689 -18.92 19.13 -13.44
CA SER A 689 -18.21 20.32 -13.04
C SER A 689 -18.28 21.40 -14.13
N ARG A 690 -19.15 22.40 -13.94
CA ARG A 690 -18.93 23.76 -14.51
C ARG A 690 -17.85 24.53 -13.74
N ARG A 691 -17.07 23.86 -12.88
CA ARG A 691 -16.23 24.46 -11.83
C ARG A 691 -14.74 24.31 -12.16
N GLY A 692 -14.25 25.15 -13.07
CA GLY A 692 -12.82 25.48 -13.19
C GLY A 692 -11.89 24.32 -13.59
N HIS A 693 -10.61 24.66 -13.71
CA HIS A 693 -9.57 23.73 -14.13
C HIS A 693 -9.09 22.86 -12.95
N THR A 694 -9.03 21.55 -13.15
CA THR A 694 -8.54 20.58 -12.17
C THR A 694 -7.24 19.96 -12.67
N VAL A 695 -6.26 19.79 -11.77
CA VAL A 695 -5.02 19.07 -12.02
C VAL A 695 -5.09 17.71 -11.33
N TYR A 696 -4.95 16.63 -12.11
CA TYR A 696 -4.91 15.26 -11.63
C TYR A 696 -3.48 14.76 -11.56
N LEU A 697 -3.06 14.31 -10.39
CA LEU A 697 -1.73 13.76 -10.12
C LEU A 697 -1.90 12.26 -9.81
N LEU A 698 -1.29 11.39 -10.60
CA LEU A 698 -1.38 9.94 -10.41
C LEU A 698 0.03 9.35 -10.26
N ASP A 699 0.20 8.53 -9.22
CA ASP A 699 1.45 7.82 -8.96
C ASP A 699 1.23 6.33 -9.30
N GLU A 700 1.97 5.85 -10.29
CA GLU A 700 2.00 4.47 -10.81
C GLU A 700 0.60 3.85 -11.02
N PRO A 701 -0.29 4.47 -11.82
CA PRO A 701 -1.65 3.95 -12.02
C PRO A 701 -1.73 2.68 -12.85
N THR A 702 -0.67 2.27 -13.57
CA THR A 702 -0.67 1.03 -14.35
C THR A 702 -0.16 -0.19 -13.57
N VAL A 703 0.41 0.02 -12.39
CA VAL A 703 0.99 -1.05 -11.58
C VAL A 703 -0.07 -2.06 -11.18
N GLY A 704 0.21 -3.34 -11.48
CA GLY A 704 -0.69 -4.47 -11.26
C GLY A 704 -1.94 -4.52 -12.14
N LEU A 705 -1.97 -3.74 -13.24
CA LEU A 705 -3.05 -3.82 -14.23
C LEU A 705 -2.65 -4.70 -15.40
N HIS A 706 -3.60 -5.50 -15.87
CA HIS A 706 -3.47 -6.21 -17.13
C HIS A 706 -3.43 -5.19 -18.29
N PRO A 707 -2.69 -5.44 -19.40
CA PRO A 707 -2.63 -4.51 -20.53
C PRO A 707 -3.99 -4.07 -21.09
N ALA A 708 -5.00 -4.94 -21.05
CA ALA A 708 -6.38 -4.60 -21.44
C ALA A 708 -7.02 -3.58 -20.47
N ASP A 709 -6.72 -3.67 -19.17
CA ASP A 709 -7.20 -2.72 -18.16
C ASP A 709 -6.45 -1.37 -18.26
N ILE A 710 -5.17 -1.41 -18.64
CA ILE A 710 -4.35 -0.21 -18.92
C ILE A 710 -4.96 0.59 -20.07
N ASP A 711 -5.47 -0.07 -21.12
CA ASP A 711 -6.10 0.61 -22.26
C ASP A 711 -7.36 1.39 -21.85
N LEU A 712 -8.18 0.82 -20.96
CA LEU A 712 -9.34 1.49 -20.38
C LEU A 712 -8.91 2.71 -19.56
N LEU A 713 -7.88 2.55 -18.72
CA LEU A 713 -7.32 3.65 -17.93
C LEU A 713 -6.81 4.80 -18.82
N ILE A 714 -6.01 4.50 -19.85
CA ILE A 714 -5.48 5.51 -20.78
C ILE A 714 -6.62 6.27 -21.47
N THR A 715 -7.67 5.56 -21.87
CA THR A 715 -8.87 6.16 -22.47
C THR A 715 -9.51 7.17 -21.51
N GLU A 716 -9.73 6.79 -20.26
CA GLU A 716 -10.34 7.67 -19.27
C GLU A 716 -9.44 8.86 -18.88
N LEU A 717 -8.11 8.67 -18.82
CA LEU A 717 -7.15 9.77 -18.59
C LEU A 717 -7.19 10.79 -19.74
N HIS A 718 -7.28 10.33 -20.99
CA HIS A 718 -7.46 11.23 -22.13
C HIS A 718 -8.80 11.96 -22.07
N SER A 719 -9.88 11.32 -21.63
CA SER A 719 -11.19 11.98 -21.48
C SER A 719 -11.15 13.16 -20.50
N LEU A 720 -10.33 13.08 -19.44
CA LEU A 720 -10.10 14.20 -18.51
C LEU A 720 -9.41 15.37 -19.21
N VAL A 721 -8.40 15.09 -20.03
CA VAL A 721 -7.67 16.12 -20.79
C VAL A 721 -8.55 16.76 -21.85
N GLU A 722 -9.38 15.98 -22.53
CA GLU A 722 -10.40 16.47 -23.48
C GLU A 722 -11.44 17.37 -22.80
N ALA A 723 -11.75 17.12 -21.53
CA ALA A 723 -12.54 17.99 -20.68
C ALA A 723 -11.78 19.24 -20.18
N SER A 724 -10.62 19.56 -20.77
CA SER A 724 -9.75 20.71 -20.44
C SER A 724 -9.18 20.66 -19.02
N HIS A 725 -8.89 19.47 -18.50
CA HIS A 725 -8.13 19.27 -17.26
C HIS A 725 -6.67 18.91 -17.56
N THR A 726 -5.81 19.02 -16.55
CA THR A 726 -4.41 18.59 -16.65
C THR A 726 -4.24 17.25 -15.99
N VAL A 727 -3.49 16.35 -16.63
CA VAL A 727 -3.18 15.03 -16.08
C VAL A 727 -1.66 14.87 -16.05
N VAL A 728 -1.11 14.64 -14.85
CA VAL A 728 0.31 14.33 -14.66
C VAL A 728 0.42 12.97 -14.01
N VAL A 729 1.15 12.06 -14.66
CA VAL A 729 1.26 10.67 -14.23
C VAL A 729 2.72 10.30 -14.07
N ALA A 730 3.12 9.77 -12.92
CA ALA A 730 4.40 9.08 -12.77
C ALA A 730 4.21 7.60 -13.10
N ASP A 731 4.83 7.08 -14.16
CA ASP A 731 4.66 5.69 -14.60
C ASP A 731 5.82 5.18 -15.48
N HIS A 732 5.79 3.90 -15.78
CA HIS A 732 6.77 3.14 -16.56
C HIS A 732 6.15 2.39 -17.75
N ASP A 733 4.82 2.33 -17.88
CA ASP A 733 4.16 1.63 -18.96
C ASP A 733 4.36 2.34 -20.31
N ARG A 734 4.82 1.55 -21.29
CA ARG A 734 5.17 2.06 -22.60
C ARG A 734 3.98 2.62 -23.38
N HIS A 735 2.77 2.10 -23.18
CA HIS A 735 1.58 2.55 -23.93
C HIS A 735 1.05 3.85 -23.36
N LEU A 736 1.03 3.98 -22.03
CA LEU A 736 0.69 5.22 -21.35
C LEU A 736 1.67 6.34 -21.74
N ILE A 737 2.97 6.07 -21.64
CA ILE A 737 4.02 7.05 -22.00
C ILE A 737 3.93 7.43 -23.48
N ALA A 738 3.73 6.46 -24.39
CA ALA A 738 3.63 6.74 -25.82
C ALA A 738 2.42 7.60 -26.20
N GLY A 739 1.33 7.54 -25.44
CA GLY A 739 0.11 8.32 -25.64
C GLY A 739 0.12 9.73 -25.02
N ALA A 740 1.09 10.02 -24.14
CA ALA A 740 1.20 11.30 -23.46
C ALA A 740 1.47 12.47 -24.44
N ASP A 741 1.12 13.70 -24.04
CA ASP A 741 1.49 14.91 -24.76
C ASP A 741 2.97 15.26 -24.57
N ARG A 742 3.50 15.00 -23.37
CA ARG A 742 4.87 15.29 -22.98
C ARG A 742 5.41 14.21 -22.05
N VAL A 743 6.68 13.91 -22.17
CA VAL A 743 7.42 12.95 -21.34
C VAL A 743 8.58 13.68 -20.69
N ILE A 744 8.67 13.55 -19.37
CA ILE A 744 9.79 14.02 -18.55
C ILE A 744 10.47 12.79 -17.97
N GLU A 745 11.69 12.50 -18.39
CA GLU A 745 12.47 11.37 -17.89
C GLU A 745 13.43 11.82 -16.79
N MET A 746 13.28 11.24 -15.60
CA MET A 746 14.11 11.42 -14.43
C MET A 746 15.28 10.43 -14.42
N GLY A 747 16.49 10.88 -14.11
CA GLY A 747 17.69 10.05 -14.07
C GLY A 747 18.95 10.86 -13.70
N PRO A 748 20.14 10.46 -14.18
CA PRO A 748 20.43 9.29 -15.01
C PRO A 748 20.36 7.93 -14.28
N GLY A 749 20.49 7.93 -12.96
CA GLY A 749 20.43 6.72 -12.12
C GLY A 749 19.32 6.78 -11.08
N SER A 750 19.51 6.04 -9.98
CA SER A 750 18.61 5.97 -8.83
C SER A 750 19.29 6.50 -7.57
N GLY A 751 18.51 6.98 -6.60
CA GLY A 751 19.06 7.53 -5.37
C GLY A 751 19.95 8.75 -5.63
N ALA A 752 21.17 8.77 -5.10
CA ALA A 752 22.09 9.92 -5.25
C ALA A 752 22.47 10.23 -6.71
N GLU A 753 22.37 9.25 -7.62
CA GLU A 753 22.63 9.44 -9.05
C GLU A 753 21.37 9.85 -9.84
N GLY A 754 20.22 9.98 -9.17
CA GLY A 754 18.96 10.42 -9.75
C GLY A 754 18.72 11.92 -9.60
N GLY A 755 17.45 12.32 -9.65
CA GLY A 755 17.00 13.67 -9.31
C GLY A 755 17.17 14.72 -10.41
N GLN A 756 17.66 14.34 -11.59
CA GLN A 756 17.84 15.22 -12.74
C GLN A 756 16.89 14.86 -13.88
N ILE A 757 16.54 15.84 -14.72
CA ILE A 757 15.79 15.59 -15.96
C ILE A 757 16.81 15.25 -17.05
N VAL A 758 16.74 14.03 -17.58
CA VAL A 758 17.64 13.55 -18.65
C VAL A 758 17.02 13.62 -20.04
N ALA A 759 15.69 13.70 -20.12
CA ALA A 759 14.96 14.00 -21.35
C ALA A 759 13.64 14.72 -21.04
N ASP A 760 13.26 15.64 -21.92
CA ASP A 760 12.02 16.41 -21.84
C ASP A 760 11.54 16.74 -23.24
N GLY A 761 10.38 16.20 -23.63
CA GLY A 761 9.84 16.41 -24.97
C GLY A 761 8.61 15.56 -25.25
N THR A 762 8.19 15.49 -26.51
CA THR A 762 7.13 14.55 -26.93
C THR A 762 7.63 13.11 -26.86
N PRO A 763 6.73 12.11 -26.75
CA PRO A 763 7.14 10.70 -26.75
C PRO A 763 8.03 10.32 -27.95
N ALA A 764 7.77 10.89 -29.14
CA ALA A 764 8.62 10.65 -30.31
C ALA A 764 10.02 11.26 -30.18
N GLN A 765 10.16 12.43 -29.55
CA GLN A 765 11.46 13.06 -29.30
C GLN A 765 12.28 12.26 -28.27
N VAL A 766 11.65 11.80 -27.18
CA VAL A 766 12.31 10.95 -26.18
C VAL A 766 12.70 9.61 -26.78
N ALA A 767 11.84 8.99 -27.61
CA ALA A 767 12.15 7.75 -28.31
C ALA A 767 13.35 7.84 -29.27
N ALA A 768 13.68 9.04 -29.77
CA ALA A 768 14.85 9.25 -30.61
C ALA A 768 16.17 9.37 -29.82
N GLY A 769 16.10 9.52 -28.49
CA GLY A 769 17.26 9.60 -27.60
C GLY A 769 17.80 8.23 -27.15
N GLU A 770 18.95 8.24 -26.47
CA GLU A 770 19.59 7.03 -25.94
C GLU A 770 19.29 6.74 -24.46
N THR A 771 18.38 7.51 -23.85
CA THR A 771 17.98 7.31 -22.45
C THR A 771 17.33 5.94 -22.23
N PRO A 772 17.28 5.42 -20.98
CA PRO A 772 16.63 4.15 -20.68
C PRO A 772 15.21 4.05 -21.25
N THR A 773 14.40 5.11 -21.10
CA THR A 773 13.04 5.15 -21.65
C THR A 773 13.05 5.28 -23.16
N GLY A 774 13.94 6.09 -23.73
CA GLY A 774 14.08 6.25 -25.19
C GLY A 774 14.35 4.92 -25.90
N ARG A 775 15.22 4.08 -25.31
CA ARG A 775 15.52 2.71 -25.81
C ARG A 775 14.33 1.76 -25.71
N VAL A 776 13.48 1.92 -24.70
CA VAL A 776 12.25 1.12 -24.54
C VAL A 776 11.21 1.53 -25.57
N LEU A 777 11.02 2.83 -25.79
CA LEU A 777 10.04 3.36 -26.75
C LEU A 777 10.43 3.10 -28.21
N SER A 778 11.70 3.27 -28.57
CA SER A 778 12.23 2.86 -29.89
C SER A 778 12.37 1.34 -30.04
N GLY A 779 12.50 0.67 -28.90
CA GLY A 779 12.81 -0.76 -28.76
C GLY A 779 14.18 -1.15 -29.32
N ALA A 780 15.14 -0.22 -29.26
CA ALA A 780 16.56 -0.45 -29.53
C ALA A 780 17.28 -1.17 -28.36
N GLY A 781 16.63 -1.36 -27.21
CA GLY A 781 17.20 -1.98 -26.01
C GLY A 781 16.76 -3.42 -25.68
N ALA A 782 16.01 -4.11 -26.53
CA ALA A 782 15.53 -5.48 -26.28
C ALA A 782 16.51 -6.54 -26.84
N ARG A 783 17.80 -6.43 -26.52
CA ARG A 783 18.82 -7.44 -26.84
C ARG A 783 19.50 -7.96 -25.61
#